data_AF-A0A4U7AWT2-F1
#
_entry.id   AF-A0A4U7AWT2-F1
#
_cell.length_a   1.000
_cell.length_b   1.000
_cell.length_c   1.000
_cell.angle_alpha   90.00
_cell.angle_beta   90.00
_cell.angle_gamma   90.00
#
_symmetry.space_group_name_H-M   'P 1'
#
loop_
_entity.id
_entity.type
_entity.pdbx_description
1 polymer ?
#
loop_
_entity_poly.entity_id
_entity_poly.type
_entity_poly.pdbx_seq_one_letter_code
_entity_poly.pdbx_strand_id
1 'polypeptide(L)'
;MTRQDSDWDPEDLSFIAKIAAIGDSYSAGIGAGTRLGSIIEALNPGSDYACSRYDHAYPSIVNGDERLGDPANRNFQFQSCSGAVTTDVIGKQIPNIDNAQQVILLSAGGNDVELTNILNQCVYQWGVVNREQVAVAKFAAKTKQFTWAESFDWDALSLGCEGQLARTQTLIDSAEFSQKLDLVLSAAKLKLAPGYAKFWAEDLTADCNRVSWSTWLYKAYNVFQPEQKLTQDHRRRMNELVGAVNAKLSAAAEKAGTNVKFVDYDAYVGKFHGRCCEAGVDESTTESNSRSGLMFYELNTQDPLGSSPWKRSTDGVLDGTVEASQSQLAQITLLMDPDAQLAESGPDTSISESKLVMKVKTTAIAFPKVLPDGYGRVFHPQILLHQLIAQLIIHNMIDHNLQTGGLPSVPEVMTLDSCPYTPNSPDMGGAAGQQIAVASYTNPLGDPVAWQRLIAYDSSKLSVLVANVLNGPDYVVDKSWSAVIQQAAATGKTVIGYVRTGYLGVSQQKFKTRLGSSDLADWASQIEQDVDKWFELYPGSIGGIFFDEGWPECGPNNIYSDLYAHINAYTKRKHPGAYTVLNPGSPMAQCFEDTMDTLLTFESSYETYTSSYVPNDWTPKDDRKIWHIIYRVPQDKIGEVAELARSRHAGYVEMTDDDNPNPYDNVPVDSYMQTAMAAVSGGRVHVNPAKQADGSYVAGIPGDAAVIASDYTSVTITWSPVANALGYAVYQNGGLVLEMPATLTRATVGMLQPGSSGLSFEVRTVLSSSSGGGSRTVSASTKSLPGGESITNVNFKRNGDTVVYTADVLVPYAFVRLFIGGPHKAVGAAGGWPIDAGLNADTGMGQWKLASYLVEGNDFYSGFYKYSGSYIEAGSSNADWTWTPHGTAPQSQSGYTYTWNVPLGGTDAIPDDYAVQGQGYAPIQNIFGGALRSYKCDGQPCDDNPDYDCKGSTLCWTPALLKWCDEAVNNLTRTDALTYATFGGRQTGNCHNNGASSACGVFIQGDNCEISGNDLWHDYQNIRSLGGCQRCGSFKRDDGCKVKIDYVSNCDINTGGTPFKSKAAGSDNNS
;
A
#
# COMPACT_ATOMS: atom_id res chain seq x y z
N MET A 1 31.97 -45.26 6.77
CA MET A 1 30.78 -45.40 7.62
C MET A 1 29.76 -44.42 7.07
N THR A 2 28.84 -44.91 6.25
CA THR A 2 27.73 -44.13 5.68
C THR A 2 26.66 -43.97 6.76
N ARG A 3 26.36 -42.74 7.16
CA ARG A 3 25.30 -42.43 8.11
C ARG A 3 23.95 -42.62 7.41
N GLN A 4 23.35 -43.79 7.58
CA GLN A 4 21.95 -44.05 7.23
C GLN A 4 21.10 -43.70 8.46
N ASP A 5 20.68 -42.44 8.57
CA ASP A 5 19.59 -42.03 9.46
C ASP A 5 18.51 -41.39 8.56
N SER A 6 17.25 -41.72 8.80
CA SER A 6 16.07 -41.25 8.04
C SER A 6 15.72 -39.77 8.25
N ASP A 7 16.54 -39.02 8.99
CA ASP A 7 16.28 -37.66 9.47
C ASP A 7 17.39 -36.65 9.05
N TRP A 8 18.25 -36.98 8.08
CA TRP A 8 19.28 -36.03 7.62
C TRP A 8 18.71 -35.09 6.56
N ASP A 9 18.36 -33.88 6.98
CA ASP A 9 17.98 -32.77 6.08
C ASP A 9 19.23 -32.02 5.60
N PRO A 10 19.52 -32.00 4.30
CA PRO A 10 20.63 -31.23 3.76
C PRO A 10 20.47 -29.71 3.87
N GLU A 11 19.24 -29.21 4.06
CA GLU A 11 18.93 -27.80 4.26
C GLU A 11 19.05 -27.38 5.73
N ASP A 12 19.10 -28.33 6.66
CA ASP A 12 19.37 -28.07 8.08
C ASP A 12 20.85 -27.74 8.28
N LEU A 13 21.12 -26.44 8.38
CA LEU A 13 22.42 -25.87 8.71
C LEU A 13 22.52 -25.48 10.19
N SER A 14 21.58 -25.90 11.05
CA SER A 14 21.55 -25.57 12.48
C SER A 14 22.78 -26.06 13.26
N PHE A 15 23.52 -27.01 12.69
CA PHE A 15 24.82 -27.43 13.22
C PHE A 15 25.88 -26.32 13.18
N ILE A 16 25.68 -25.25 12.39
CA ILE A 16 26.58 -24.09 12.29
C ILE A 16 26.31 -23.12 13.44
N ALA A 17 26.92 -23.36 14.59
CA ALA A 17 26.81 -22.53 15.78
C ALA A 17 27.83 -21.36 15.84
N LYS A 18 28.87 -21.36 15.00
CA LYS A 18 29.93 -20.34 15.00
C LYS A 18 30.16 -19.74 13.62
N ILE A 19 29.84 -18.46 13.49
CA ILE A 19 30.03 -17.68 12.26
C ILE A 19 30.80 -16.41 12.58
N ALA A 20 31.73 -16.02 11.71
CA ALA A 20 32.28 -14.68 11.75
C ALA A 20 32.14 -13.97 10.40
N ALA A 21 32.08 -12.66 10.44
CA ALA A 21 32.10 -11.81 9.26
C ALA A 21 33.25 -10.82 9.36
N ILE A 22 34.11 -10.82 8.37
CA ILE A 22 35.27 -9.95 8.23
C ILE A 22 35.20 -9.27 6.86
N GLY A 23 36.02 -8.27 6.62
CA GLY A 23 36.12 -7.59 5.34
C GLY A 23 35.96 -6.09 5.41
N ASP A 24 35.66 -5.51 4.25
CA ASP A 24 35.55 -4.10 3.99
C ASP A 24 34.10 -3.58 4.07
N SER A 25 33.84 -2.43 3.45
CA SER A 25 32.53 -1.79 3.41
C SER A 25 31.42 -2.61 2.73
N TYR A 26 31.74 -3.52 1.79
CA TYR A 26 30.75 -4.41 1.16
C TYR A 26 30.26 -5.47 2.14
N SER A 27 31.11 -5.91 3.07
CA SER A 27 30.73 -6.82 4.16
C SER A 27 30.05 -6.07 5.31
N ALA A 28 30.47 -4.83 5.60
CA ALA A 28 29.84 -3.99 6.62
C ALA A 28 28.41 -3.53 6.22
N GLY A 29 28.13 -3.44 4.91
CA GLY A 29 26.81 -3.13 4.35
C GLY A 29 26.44 -1.66 4.37
N ILE A 30 27.35 -0.78 3.94
CA ILE A 30 27.14 0.68 3.98
C ILE A 30 25.82 1.06 3.31
N GLY A 31 24.91 1.63 4.10
CA GLY A 31 23.62 2.11 3.64
C GLY A 31 22.49 1.08 3.69
N ALA A 32 22.79 -0.21 3.89
CA ALA A 32 21.80 -1.28 3.89
C ALA A 32 21.03 -1.34 5.23
N GLY A 33 19.95 -0.57 5.35
CA GLY A 33 19.13 -0.53 6.56
C GLY A 33 19.66 0.45 7.61
N THR A 34 19.66 0.05 8.89
CA THR A 34 20.10 0.89 10.01
C THR A 34 21.53 0.54 10.42
N ARG A 35 22.36 1.57 10.65
CA ARG A 35 23.71 1.41 11.20
C ARG A 35 23.63 0.86 12.63
N LEU A 36 24.37 -0.20 12.90
CA LEU A 36 24.49 -0.84 14.19
C LEU A 36 25.34 0.00 15.17
N GLY A 37 25.10 -0.19 16.47
CA GLY A 37 25.78 0.54 17.55
C GLY A 37 25.25 1.96 17.77
N SER A 38 25.91 2.71 18.65
CA SER A 38 25.51 4.10 18.96
C SER A 38 26.62 5.11 18.67
N ILE A 39 26.25 6.39 18.44
CA ILE A 39 27.21 7.48 18.20
C ILE A 39 28.26 7.63 19.32
N ILE A 40 27.94 7.22 20.55
CA ILE A 40 28.87 7.25 21.68
C ILE A 40 30.02 6.25 21.48
N GLU A 41 29.77 5.14 20.78
CA GLU A 41 30.74 4.10 20.49
C GLU A 41 31.64 4.45 19.29
N ALA A 42 31.39 5.56 18.59
CA ALA A 42 32.23 6.04 17.50
C ALA A 42 33.70 6.25 17.93
N LEU A 43 33.94 6.52 19.21
CA LEU A 43 35.29 6.73 19.74
C LEU A 43 36.03 5.43 20.10
N ASN A 44 35.37 4.27 19.99
CA ASN A 44 35.97 2.97 20.25
C ASN A 44 36.34 2.30 18.92
N PRO A 45 37.63 2.27 18.52
CA PRO A 45 38.05 1.63 17.27
C PRO A 45 37.61 0.16 17.24
N GLY A 46 36.82 -0.22 16.22
CA GLY A 46 36.30 -1.58 16.05
C GLY A 46 34.86 -1.80 16.52
N SER A 47 34.20 -0.82 17.13
CA SER A 47 32.76 -0.88 17.41
C SER A 47 31.93 -0.95 16.12
N ASP A 48 30.69 -1.43 16.23
CA ASP A 48 29.77 -1.50 15.09
C ASP A 48 29.55 -0.13 14.47
N TYR A 49 29.38 0.88 15.34
CA TYR A 49 29.26 2.26 14.89
C TYR A 49 30.55 2.70 14.21
N ALA A 50 31.73 2.54 14.81
CA ALA A 50 33.00 2.95 14.20
C ALA A 50 33.29 2.30 12.84
N CYS A 51 32.94 1.03 12.68
CA CYS A 51 33.17 0.26 11.47
C CYS A 51 32.07 0.40 10.40
N SER A 52 31.03 1.21 10.66
CA SER A 52 29.87 1.39 9.78
C SER A 52 29.18 0.07 9.42
N ARG A 53 28.88 -0.78 10.41
CA ARG A 53 28.15 -2.04 10.20
C ARG A 53 26.64 -1.81 10.19
N TYR A 54 25.90 -2.54 9.37
CA TYR A 54 24.45 -2.36 9.21
C TYR A 54 23.65 -3.65 9.43
N ASP A 55 22.38 -3.50 9.83
CA ASP A 55 21.46 -4.60 10.14
C ASP A 55 20.96 -5.39 8.92
N HIS A 56 20.94 -4.80 7.71
CA HIS A 56 20.62 -5.49 6.46
C HIS A 56 21.85 -5.78 5.59
N ALA A 57 23.06 -5.72 6.18
CA ALA A 57 24.26 -6.24 5.53
C ALA A 57 24.13 -7.76 5.32
N TYR A 58 24.69 -8.30 4.23
CA TYR A 58 24.59 -9.74 3.94
C TYR A 58 25.06 -10.64 5.09
N PRO A 59 26.07 -10.29 5.93
CA PRO A 59 26.40 -11.08 7.09
C PRO A 59 25.30 -11.11 8.17
N SER A 60 24.63 -9.99 8.39
CA SER A 60 23.51 -9.87 9.33
C SER A 60 22.33 -10.70 8.85
N ILE A 61 22.05 -10.69 7.54
CA ILE A 61 21.01 -11.51 6.91
C ILE A 61 21.34 -13.01 7.04
N VAL A 62 22.56 -13.43 6.70
CA VAL A 62 23.00 -14.84 6.87
C VAL A 62 22.89 -15.29 8.33
N ASN A 63 23.24 -14.43 9.29
CA ASN A 63 23.12 -14.75 10.70
C ASN A 63 21.67 -14.98 11.16
N GLY A 64 20.73 -14.23 10.58
CA GLY A 64 19.29 -14.34 10.83
C GLY A 64 18.57 -15.39 10.00
N ASP A 65 19.26 -16.11 9.11
CA ASP A 65 18.63 -17.12 8.24
C ASP A 65 18.20 -18.35 9.05
N GLU A 66 16.93 -18.71 8.91
CA GLU A 66 16.28 -19.74 9.71
C GLU A 66 16.81 -21.15 9.45
N ARG A 67 17.38 -21.40 8.26
CA ARG A 67 18.00 -22.70 7.92
C ARG A 67 19.21 -22.98 8.80
N LEU A 68 19.81 -21.94 9.37
CA LEU A 68 20.88 -22.08 10.34
C LEU A 68 20.37 -22.21 11.79
N GLY A 69 19.06 -22.38 12.00
CA GLY A 69 18.44 -22.48 13.32
C GLY A 69 18.35 -21.16 14.09
N ASP A 70 17.91 -21.24 15.35
CA ASP A 70 17.72 -20.07 16.22
C ASP A 70 19.03 -19.26 16.41
N PRO A 71 19.05 -17.97 16.00
CA PRO A 71 20.21 -17.09 16.17
C PRO A 71 20.70 -16.96 17.61
N ALA A 72 19.84 -17.15 18.63
CA ALA A 72 20.23 -17.10 20.03
C ALA A 72 21.21 -18.21 20.42
N ASN A 73 21.23 -19.31 19.66
CA ASN A 73 22.18 -20.41 19.83
C ASN A 73 23.45 -20.26 18.99
N ARG A 74 23.59 -19.14 18.26
CA ARG A 74 24.72 -18.85 17.37
C ARG A 74 25.64 -17.81 17.98
N ASN A 75 26.94 -18.11 17.98
CA ASN A 75 27.97 -17.11 18.24
C ASN A 75 28.37 -16.46 16.91
N PHE A 76 27.76 -15.32 16.61
CA PHE A 76 28.07 -14.50 15.44
C PHE A 76 29.03 -13.36 15.80
N GLN A 77 30.19 -13.32 15.14
CA GLN A 77 31.22 -12.29 15.34
C GLN A 77 31.34 -11.39 14.11
N PHE A 78 30.72 -10.21 14.15
CA PHE A 78 30.77 -9.24 13.05
C PHE A 78 31.94 -8.27 13.23
N GLN A 79 33.03 -8.49 12.48
CA GLN A 79 34.30 -7.76 12.55
C GLN A 79 34.63 -6.95 11.29
N SER A 80 33.79 -7.00 10.25
CA SER A 80 33.95 -6.21 9.02
C SER A 80 34.03 -4.71 9.31
N CYS A 81 34.79 -3.96 8.52
CA CYS A 81 35.02 -2.54 8.78
C CYS A 81 35.19 -1.75 7.49
N SER A 82 34.46 -0.63 7.35
CA SER A 82 34.59 0.29 6.22
C SER A 82 36.05 0.73 6.04
N GLY A 83 36.53 0.70 4.79
CA GLY A 83 37.90 1.10 4.43
C GLY A 83 39.00 0.07 4.72
N ALA A 84 38.68 -1.09 5.32
CA ALA A 84 39.68 -2.12 5.59
C ALA A 84 40.34 -2.65 4.31
N VAL A 85 41.68 -2.69 4.31
CA VAL A 85 42.48 -3.40 3.29
C VAL A 85 42.83 -4.82 3.75
N THR A 86 43.36 -5.66 2.86
CA THR A 86 43.76 -7.05 3.20
C THR A 86 44.66 -7.16 4.43
N THR A 87 45.56 -6.20 4.64
CA THR A 87 46.45 -6.16 5.81
C THR A 87 45.71 -5.84 7.11
N ASP A 88 44.65 -5.05 7.06
CA ASP A 88 43.78 -4.80 8.21
C ASP A 88 42.96 -6.04 8.56
N VAL A 89 42.47 -6.76 7.55
CA VAL A 89 41.77 -8.03 7.78
C VAL A 89 42.68 -9.00 8.52
N ILE A 90 43.94 -9.17 8.08
CA ILE A 90 44.92 -10.05 8.73
C ILE A 90 45.32 -9.54 10.12
N GLY A 91 45.63 -8.25 10.25
CA GLY A 91 46.24 -7.70 11.46
C GLY A 91 45.25 -7.29 12.55
N LYS A 92 44.00 -6.98 12.19
CA LYS A 92 43.01 -6.36 13.08
C LYS A 92 41.69 -7.12 13.18
N GLN A 93 41.29 -7.88 12.16
CA GLN A 93 39.99 -8.58 12.18
C GLN A 93 40.13 -10.07 12.53
N ILE A 94 40.97 -10.81 11.81
CA ILE A 94 41.22 -12.25 12.05
C ILE A 94 41.69 -12.55 13.49
N PRO A 95 42.53 -11.73 14.15
CA PRO A 95 42.93 -11.99 15.53
C PRO A 95 41.80 -11.83 16.56
N ASN A 96 40.71 -11.15 16.18
CA ASN A 96 39.59 -10.79 17.07
C ASN A 96 38.37 -11.72 16.92
N ILE A 97 38.49 -12.77 16.11
CA ILE A 97 37.47 -13.83 15.98
C ILE A 97 37.92 -15.09 16.72
N ASP A 98 36.97 -15.79 17.33
CA ASP A 98 37.20 -16.99 18.11
C ASP A 98 37.81 -18.10 17.26
N ASN A 99 38.54 -19.03 17.88
CA ASN A 99 39.01 -20.25 17.22
C ASN A 99 37.86 -21.22 16.85
N ALA A 100 38.12 -22.15 15.91
CA ALA A 100 37.14 -23.11 15.36
C ALA A 100 35.81 -22.47 14.87
N GLN A 101 35.90 -21.56 13.88
CA GLN A 101 34.72 -20.98 13.23
C GLN A 101 34.27 -22.00 12.18
N GLN A 102 32.95 -22.18 12.03
CA GLN A 102 32.40 -23.12 11.06
C GLN A 102 32.19 -22.43 9.71
N VAL A 103 31.85 -21.15 9.74
CA VAL A 103 31.72 -20.29 8.56
C VAL A 103 32.44 -18.98 8.80
N ILE A 104 33.12 -18.46 7.77
CA ILE A 104 33.39 -17.02 7.70
C ILE A 104 32.88 -16.45 6.40
N LEU A 105 32.46 -15.20 6.52
CA LEU A 105 32.07 -14.33 5.44
C LEU A 105 33.12 -13.20 5.35
N LEU A 106 33.90 -13.16 4.27
CA LEU A 106 34.92 -12.16 3.94
C LEU A 106 34.69 -11.45 2.59
N SER A 107 34.61 -10.13 2.57
CA SER A 107 34.79 -9.33 1.33
C SER A 107 35.98 -8.39 1.50
N ALA A 108 37.02 -8.49 0.65
CA ALA A 108 38.19 -7.61 0.73
C ALA A 108 38.96 -7.57 -0.60
N GLY A 109 39.70 -6.47 -0.82
CA GLY A 109 40.57 -6.28 -1.98
C GLY A 109 40.28 -5.01 -2.77
N GLY A 110 39.05 -4.48 -2.73
CA GLY A 110 38.68 -3.24 -3.44
C GLY A 110 39.48 -2.02 -2.97
N ASN A 111 39.71 -1.91 -1.66
CA ASN A 111 40.52 -0.84 -1.09
C ASN A 111 42.02 -0.98 -1.43
N ASP A 112 42.53 -2.22 -1.51
CA ASP A 112 43.93 -2.51 -1.86
C ASP A 112 44.30 -2.10 -3.29
N VAL A 113 43.30 -1.99 -4.17
CA VAL A 113 43.44 -1.58 -5.57
C VAL A 113 42.92 -0.18 -5.86
N GLU A 114 42.71 0.61 -4.79
CA GLU A 114 42.36 2.02 -4.83
C GLU A 114 41.01 2.35 -5.50
N LEU A 115 39.96 1.55 -5.25
CA LEU A 115 38.62 1.79 -5.81
C LEU A 115 38.10 3.22 -5.54
N THR A 116 38.27 3.75 -4.33
CA THR A 116 37.87 5.12 -3.99
C THR A 116 38.57 6.18 -4.85
N ASN A 117 39.82 5.93 -5.26
CA ASN A 117 40.55 6.85 -6.16
C ASN A 117 39.99 6.78 -7.59
N ILE A 118 39.56 5.60 -8.06
CA ILE A 118 38.84 5.49 -9.35
C ILE A 118 37.55 6.29 -9.29
N LEU A 119 36.73 6.11 -8.25
CA LEU A 119 35.49 6.85 -8.08
C LEU A 119 35.73 8.36 -8.04
N ASN A 120 36.80 8.82 -7.39
CA ASN A 120 37.19 10.22 -7.38
C ASN A 120 37.62 10.72 -8.77
N GLN A 121 38.54 10.03 -9.43
CA GLN A 121 39.17 10.52 -10.67
C GLN A 121 38.27 10.36 -11.91
N CYS A 122 37.40 9.36 -11.93
CA CYS A 122 36.62 8.97 -13.11
C CYS A 122 35.11 9.24 -12.99
N VAL A 123 34.58 9.45 -11.78
CA VAL A 123 33.12 9.55 -11.56
C VAL A 123 32.74 10.85 -10.86
N TYR A 124 33.09 11.03 -9.59
CA TYR A 124 32.55 12.09 -8.74
C TYR A 124 33.39 13.35 -8.68
N GLN A 125 34.70 13.26 -8.90
CA GLN A 125 35.62 14.39 -8.82
C GLN A 125 35.46 15.17 -7.48
N TRP A 126 35.40 14.45 -6.35
CA TRP A 126 35.28 15.04 -5.01
C TRP A 126 36.43 16.01 -4.72
N GLY A 127 37.64 15.65 -5.14
CA GLY A 127 38.81 16.53 -5.19
C GLY A 127 39.79 16.08 -6.25
N VAL A 128 39.98 16.90 -7.29
CA VAL A 128 40.89 16.63 -8.40
C VAL A 128 41.80 17.82 -8.64
N VAL A 129 43.10 17.56 -8.80
CA VAL A 129 44.12 18.58 -9.03
C VAL A 129 45.03 18.16 -10.18
N ASN A 130 45.69 19.11 -10.83
CA ASN A 130 46.78 18.77 -11.75
C ASN A 130 48.13 18.70 -11.02
N ARG A 131 49.16 18.17 -11.69
CA ARG A 131 50.50 17.96 -11.09
C ARG A 131 51.14 19.22 -10.52
N GLU A 132 50.89 20.39 -11.11
CA GLU A 132 51.45 21.66 -10.64
C GLU A 132 50.74 22.17 -9.38
N GLN A 133 49.46 21.84 -9.22
CA GLN A 133 48.60 22.26 -8.11
C GLN A 133 48.72 21.39 -6.87
N VAL A 134 49.27 20.17 -6.98
CA VAL A 134 49.54 19.29 -5.84
C VAL A 134 50.34 20.02 -4.75
N ALA A 135 51.35 20.79 -5.15
CA ALA A 135 52.19 21.54 -4.21
C ALA A 135 51.38 22.62 -3.45
N VAL A 136 50.44 23.28 -4.13
CA VAL A 136 49.58 24.32 -3.54
C VAL A 136 48.56 23.70 -2.59
N ALA A 137 47.87 22.64 -3.00
CA ALA A 137 46.91 21.93 -2.17
C ALA A 137 47.55 21.35 -0.91
N LYS A 138 48.73 20.71 -1.06
CA LYS A 138 49.54 20.18 0.04
C LYS A 138 50.01 21.27 0.99
N PHE A 139 50.45 22.42 0.45
CA PHE A 139 50.85 23.57 1.28
C PHE A 139 49.66 24.17 2.05
N ALA A 140 48.51 24.33 1.40
CA ALA A 140 47.29 24.85 2.01
C ALA A 140 46.78 23.93 3.14
N ALA A 141 46.72 22.61 2.89
CA ALA A 141 46.31 21.63 3.88
C ALA A 141 47.24 21.60 5.11
N LYS A 142 48.56 21.68 4.89
CA LYS A 142 49.54 21.78 5.98
C LYS A 142 49.46 23.09 6.76
N THR A 143 49.19 24.21 6.08
CA THR A 143 49.04 25.53 6.73
C THR A 143 47.80 25.57 7.63
N LYS A 144 46.73 24.88 7.24
CA LYS A 144 45.51 24.72 8.06
C LYS A 144 45.64 23.65 9.16
N GLN A 145 46.81 23.02 9.28
CA GLN A 145 47.14 22.01 10.31
C GLN A 145 46.18 20.79 10.31
N PHE A 146 45.69 20.38 9.14
CA PHE A 146 44.97 19.12 9.05
C PHE A 146 45.91 17.93 9.33
N THR A 147 45.56 17.11 10.31
CA THR A 147 46.39 15.97 10.76
C THR A 147 46.57 14.90 9.68
N TRP A 148 45.58 14.73 8.80
CA TRP A 148 45.61 13.76 7.70
C TRP A 148 46.51 14.20 6.53
N ALA A 149 46.86 15.48 6.43
CA ALA A 149 47.58 16.01 5.27
C ALA A 149 49.02 15.47 5.14
N GLU A 150 49.58 14.92 6.21
CA GLU A 150 50.92 14.32 6.21
C GLU A 150 50.95 12.91 5.61
N SER A 151 49.88 12.13 5.80
CA SER A 151 49.74 10.74 5.34
C SER A 151 49.03 10.60 4.00
N PHE A 152 48.43 11.67 3.48
CA PHE A 152 47.68 11.66 2.22
C PHE A 152 48.59 11.45 0.98
N ASP A 153 48.20 10.57 0.06
CA ASP A 153 48.90 10.35 -1.23
C ASP A 153 48.53 11.46 -2.23
N TRP A 154 49.25 12.57 -2.09
CA TRP A 154 49.10 13.76 -2.92
C TRP A 154 49.44 13.52 -4.40
N ASP A 155 50.30 12.54 -4.71
CA ASP A 155 50.72 12.28 -6.09
C ASP A 155 49.62 11.52 -6.86
N ALA A 156 48.94 10.57 -6.19
CA ALA A 156 47.78 9.86 -6.73
C ALA A 156 46.64 10.81 -7.13
N LEU A 157 46.46 11.92 -6.40
CA LEU A 157 45.43 12.92 -6.68
C LEU A 157 45.58 13.61 -8.05
N SER A 158 46.78 13.57 -8.64
CA SER A 158 47.11 14.25 -9.90
C SER A 158 47.11 13.37 -11.15
N LEU A 159 46.76 12.08 -10.99
CA LEU A 159 46.87 11.10 -12.07
C LEU A 159 45.82 11.27 -13.17
N GLY A 160 44.66 11.86 -12.85
CA GLY A 160 43.49 11.86 -13.73
C GLY A 160 42.92 10.47 -13.94
N CYS A 161 41.77 10.36 -14.62
CA CYS A 161 41.08 9.08 -14.78
C CYS A 161 41.96 8.00 -15.46
N GLU A 162 42.52 8.29 -16.64
CA GLU A 162 43.37 7.33 -17.37
C GLU A 162 44.60 6.88 -16.57
N GLY A 163 45.26 7.82 -15.90
CA GLY A 163 46.42 7.52 -15.05
C GLY A 163 46.06 6.64 -13.86
N GLN A 164 44.89 6.88 -13.25
CA GLN A 164 44.39 6.08 -12.13
C GLN A 164 43.97 4.67 -12.58
N LEU A 165 43.25 4.54 -13.70
CA LEU A 165 42.87 3.23 -14.26
C LEU A 165 44.11 2.38 -14.60
N ALA A 166 45.16 2.98 -15.17
CA ALA A 166 46.42 2.30 -15.44
C ALA A 166 47.18 1.89 -14.17
N ARG A 167 47.19 2.75 -13.14
CA ARG A 167 47.77 2.45 -11.82
C ARG A 167 47.04 1.28 -11.17
N THR A 168 45.72 1.31 -11.11
CA THR A 168 44.92 0.23 -10.52
C THR A 168 45.12 -1.09 -11.27
N GLN A 169 45.15 -1.08 -12.61
CA GLN A 169 45.49 -2.29 -13.38
C GLN A 169 46.86 -2.86 -12.99
N THR A 170 47.88 -2.00 -12.84
CA THR A 170 49.22 -2.41 -12.41
C THR A 170 49.22 -3.03 -11.01
N LEU A 171 48.42 -2.47 -10.08
CA LEU A 171 48.26 -3.03 -8.73
C LEU A 171 47.60 -4.42 -8.78
N ILE A 172 46.54 -4.60 -9.57
CA ILE A 172 45.84 -5.87 -9.75
C ILE A 172 46.76 -6.94 -10.35
N ASP A 173 47.56 -6.57 -11.34
CA ASP A 173 48.50 -7.47 -12.02
C ASP A 173 49.73 -7.80 -11.18
N SER A 174 49.97 -7.06 -10.09
CA SER A 174 51.14 -7.23 -9.24
C SER A 174 51.15 -8.59 -8.52
N ALA A 175 52.35 -9.14 -8.37
CA ALA A 175 52.56 -10.32 -7.54
C ALA A 175 52.24 -10.05 -6.07
N GLU A 176 52.43 -8.81 -5.60
CA GLU A 176 52.15 -8.40 -4.22
C GLU A 176 50.66 -8.51 -3.89
N PHE A 177 49.77 -8.02 -4.76
CA PHE A 177 48.33 -8.12 -4.56
C PHE A 177 47.87 -9.59 -4.54
N SER A 178 48.35 -10.39 -5.48
CA SER A 178 48.06 -11.83 -5.52
C SER A 178 48.53 -12.55 -4.25
N GLN A 179 49.72 -12.19 -3.73
CA GLN A 179 50.25 -12.72 -2.47
C GLN A 179 49.45 -12.27 -1.25
N LYS A 180 48.99 -11.01 -1.20
CA LYS A 180 48.12 -10.51 -0.13
C LYS A 180 46.80 -11.27 -0.07
N LEU A 181 46.17 -11.53 -1.22
CA LEU A 181 44.97 -12.37 -1.29
C LEU A 181 45.24 -13.80 -0.83
N ASP A 182 46.35 -14.40 -1.27
CA ASP A 182 46.77 -15.73 -0.80
C ASP A 182 46.98 -15.75 0.72
N LEU A 183 47.57 -14.69 1.29
CA LEU A 183 47.80 -14.56 2.73
C LEU A 183 46.50 -14.37 3.50
N VAL A 184 45.60 -13.52 3.03
CA VAL A 184 44.28 -13.35 3.64
C VAL A 184 43.53 -14.66 3.57
N LEU A 185 43.46 -15.32 2.42
CA LEU A 185 42.76 -16.60 2.29
C LEU A 185 43.45 -17.70 3.08
N SER A 186 44.77 -17.71 3.24
CA SER A 186 45.48 -18.69 4.08
C SER A 186 45.26 -18.44 5.58
N ALA A 187 45.24 -17.17 5.99
CA ALA A 187 44.95 -16.76 7.36
C ALA A 187 43.46 -16.97 7.68
N ALA A 188 42.60 -16.69 6.71
CA ALA A 188 41.18 -16.97 6.72
C ALA A 188 41.02 -18.47 6.82
N LYS A 189 41.32 -19.30 5.81
CA LYS A 189 41.25 -20.80 5.63
C LYS A 189 41.30 -21.72 6.85
N LEU A 190 41.82 -21.23 7.96
CA LEU A 190 41.32 -21.69 9.24
C LEU A 190 39.77 -21.48 9.37
N LYS A 191 39.08 -20.70 8.48
CA LYS A 191 37.78 -19.96 8.54
C LYS A 191 37.48 -19.00 7.28
N LEU A 192 36.42 -19.10 6.40
CA LEU A 192 36.42 -18.71 4.91
C LEU A 192 35.66 -17.41 4.30
N ALA A 193 35.32 -17.24 2.96
CA ALA A 193 35.10 -15.91 2.21
C ALA A 193 34.23 -15.75 0.85
N PRO A 194 33.56 -14.59 0.45
CA PRO A 194 33.01 -14.18 -0.91
C PRO A 194 33.71 -13.07 -1.81
N GLY A 195 33.08 -12.61 -2.93
CA GLY A 195 33.61 -11.76 -4.06
C GLY A 195 32.96 -10.36 -4.38
N TYR A 196 33.17 -9.78 -5.59
CA TYR A 196 32.64 -8.47 -6.08
C TYR A 196 31.79 -8.58 -7.38
N ALA A 197 30.97 -7.58 -7.77
CA ALA A 197 30.27 -7.54 -9.08
C ALA A 197 30.51 -6.26 -9.89
N LYS A 198 30.25 -6.32 -11.21
CA LYS A 198 30.43 -5.18 -12.13
C LYS A 198 29.36 -4.12 -11.87
N PHE A 199 29.79 -2.87 -11.87
CA PHE A 199 28.94 -1.72 -11.56
C PHE A 199 28.15 -1.21 -12.77
N TRP A 200 28.60 -1.47 -14.00
CA TRP A 200 28.04 -0.88 -15.23
C TRP A 200 27.43 -1.94 -16.14
N ALA A 201 26.33 -1.62 -16.83
CA ALA A 201 25.71 -2.50 -17.82
C ALA A 201 26.70 -2.94 -18.92
N GLU A 202 26.60 -4.20 -19.35
CA GLU A 202 27.56 -4.83 -20.28
C GLU A 202 27.23 -4.61 -21.76
N ASP A 203 26.00 -4.21 -22.06
CA ASP A 203 25.60 -3.75 -23.40
C ASP A 203 26.26 -2.42 -23.78
N LEU A 204 26.81 -1.69 -22.79
CA LEU A 204 27.59 -0.46 -22.93
C LEU A 204 26.90 0.50 -23.90
N THR A 205 25.64 0.83 -23.68
CA THR A 205 24.87 1.72 -24.57
C THR A 205 25.50 3.10 -24.70
N ALA A 206 25.19 3.85 -25.77
CA ALA A 206 25.70 5.22 -25.92
C ALA A 206 24.97 6.23 -25.02
N ASP A 207 23.86 5.82 -24.40
CA ASP A 207 22.92 6.69 -23.70
C ASP A 207 23.57 7.41 -22.50
N CYS A 208 24.46 6.72 -21.79
CA CYS A 208 25.21 7.30 -20.67
C CYS A 208 26.41 8.18 -21.06
N ASN A 209 26.77 8.29 -22.36
CA ASN A 209 27.94 9.08 -22.78
C ASN A 209 27.81 10.58 -22.46
N ARG A 210 26.59 11.06 -22.21
CA ARG A 210 26.29 12.46 -21.85
C ARG A 210 26.19 12.72 -20.34
N VAL A 211 26.06 11.66 -19.54
CA VAL A 211 25.83 11.71 -18.09
C VAL A 211 27.13 12.00 -17.36
N SER A 212 27.08 12.86 -16.34
CA SER A 212 28.15 13.05 -15.36
C SER A 212 27.57 13.09 -13.96
N TRP A 213 28.34 12.58 -13.01
CA TRP A 213 28.06 12.67 -11.58
C TRP A 213 29.08 13.56 -10.85
N SER A 214 29.71 14.52 -11.56
CA SER A 214 30.68 15.43 -10.94
C SER A 214 30.06 16.24 -9.80
N THR A 215 30.76 16.30 -8.67
CA THR A 215 30.21 16.77 -7.38
C THR A 215 29.96 18.29 -7.32
N TRP A 216 30.68 19.10 -8.11
CA TRP A 216 30.72 20.57 -7.96
C TRP A 216 30.27 21.31 -9.23
N LEU A 217 29.57 22.45 -9.08
CA LEU A 217 29.25 23.36 -10.18
C LEU A 217 30.53 24.03 -10.69
N TYR A 218 30.81 23.94 -12.00
CA TYR A 218 32.01 24.48 -12.63
C TYR A 218 32.03 26.03 -12.60
N LYS A 219 32.72 26.62 -11.61
CA LYS A 219 33.24 28.00 -11.69
C LYS A 219 34.74 27.98 -11.99
N ALA A 220 35.33 29.12 -12.31
CA ALA A 220 36.63 29.30 -13.00
C ALA A 220 37.87 28.54 -12.46
N TYR A 221 37.78 27.90 -11.28
CA TYR A 221 38.82 27.07 -10.68
C TYR A 221 38.43 25.57 -10.53
N ASN A 222 37.22 25.13 -10.90
CA ASN A 222 36.89 23.70 -11.12
C ASN A 222 37.22 23.25 -12.58
N VAL A 223 37.95 24.09 -13.33
CA VAL A 223 38.32 23.91 -14.75
C VAL A 223 39.52 22.96 -14.95
N PHE A 224 40.14 22.46 -13.87
CA PHE A 224 41.48 21.88 -13.94
C PHE A 224 41.55 20.43 -14.43
N GLN A 225 40.41 19.74 -14.45
CA GLN A 225 40.15 18.63 -15.36
C GLN A 225 38.76 18.81 -15.95
N PRO A 226 38.53 18.44 -17.23
CA PRO A 226 37.19 18.46 -17.79
C PRO A 226 36.26 17.55 -16.98
N GLU A 227 34.98 17.90 -16.95
CA GLU A 227 33.91 17.04 -16.43
C GLU A 227 34.04 15.63 -16.97
N GLN A 228 34.16 14.64 -16.08
CA GLN A 228 34.19 13.25 -16.52
C GLN A 228 32.78 12.79 -16.86
N LYS A 229 32.61 12.33 -18.09
CA LYS A 229 31.39 11.70 -18.57
C LYS A 229 31.48 10.18 -18.40
N LEU A 230 30.34 9.53 -18.17
CA LEU A 230 30.21 8.07 -18.10
C LEU A 230 30.29 7.42 -19.50
N THR A 231 31.38 7.71 -20.22
CA THR A 231 31.61 7.22 -21.57
C THR A 231 31.61 5.69 -21.61
N GLN A 232 31.20 5.12 -22.73
CA GLN A 232 31.29 3.68 -23.01
C GLN A 232 32.69 3.14 -22.73
N ASP A 233 33.73 3.91 -23.05
CA ASP A 233 35.12 3.51 -22.85
C ASP A 233 35.48 3.39 -21.36
N HIS A 234 35.13 4.40 -20.57
CA HIS A 234 35.36 4.40 -19.13
C HIS A 234 34.57 3.28 -18.43
N ARG A 235 33.29 3.10 -18.77
CA ARG A 235 32.45 2.02 -18.20
C ARG A 235 32.97 0.63 -18.54
N ARG A 236 33.38 0.40 -19.79
CA ARG A 236 34.00 -0.86 -20.21
C ARG A 236 35.28 -1.13 -19.43
N ARG A 237 36.16 -0.13 -19.31
CA ARG A 237 37.45 -0.28 -18.62
C ARG A 237 37.27 -0.56 -17.13
N MET A 238 36.30 0.08 -16.48
CA MET A 238 35.97 -0.21 -15.08
C MET A 238 35.41 -1.63 -14.89
N ASN A 239 34.55 -2.10 -15.79
CA ASN A 239 34.07 -3.49 -15.76
C ASN A 239 35.19 -4.52 -16.00
N GLU A 240 36.14 -4.22 -16.89
CA GLU A 240 37.33 -5.06 -17.12
C GLU A 240 38.18 -5.18 -15.83
N LEU A 241 38.33 -4.10 -15.06
CA LEU A 241 39.05 -4.12 -13.78
C LEU A 241 38.34 -4.99 -12.74
N VAL A 242 37.00 -4.91 -12.63
CA VAL A 242 36.23 -5.78 -11.73
C VAL A 242 36.40 -7.25 -12.13
N GLY A 243 36.32 -7.56 -13.43
CA GLY A 243 36.59 -8.90 -13.94
C GLY A 243 38.00 -9.40 -13.58
N ALA A 244 39.00 -8.53 -13.67
CA ALA A 244 40.38 -8.87 -13.29
C ALA A 244 40.52 -9.15 -11.78
N VAL A 245 39.90 -8.34 -10.91
CA VAL A 245 39.88 -8.58 -9.45
C VAL A 245 39.17 -9.90 -9.12
N ASN A 246 37.99 -10.13 -9.69
CA ASN A 246 37.24 -11.38 -9.48
C ASN A 246 38.02 -12.61 -9.95
N ALA A 247 38.73 -12.53 -11.08
CA ALA A 247 39.60 -13.61 -11.55
C ALA A 247 40.74 -13.91 -10.56
N LYS A 248 41.33 -12.88 -9.94
CA LYS A 248 42.35 -13.07 -8.89
C LYS A 248 41.77 -13.69 -7.63
N LEU A 249 40.58 -13.25 -7.20
CA LEU A 249 39.87 -13.82 -6.04
C LEU A 249 39.47 -15.27 -6.26
N SER A 250 38.92 -15.61 -7.44
CA SER A 250 38.58 -16.98 -7.82
C SER A 250 39.82 -17.87 -7.85
N ALA A 251 40.91 -17.43 -8.48
CA ALA A 251 42.17 -18.20 -8.53
C ALA A 251 42.77 -18.43 -7.14
N ALA A 252 42.69 -17.42 -6.26
CA ALA A 252 43.16 -17.55 -4.89
C ALA A 252 42.26 -18.51 -4.07
N ALA A 253 40.95 -18.49 -4.28
CA ALA A 253 40.00 -19.44 -3.68
C ALA A 253 40.24 -20.89 -4.17
N GLU A 254 40.46 -21.09 -5.48
CA GLU A 254 40.79 -22.39 -6.07
C GLU A 254 42.11 -22.95 -5.51
N LYS A 255 43.16 -22.12 -5.41
CA LYS A 255 44.44 -22.49 -4.78
C LYS A 255 44.26 -22.79 -3.30
N ALA A 256 43.29 -22.16 -2.67
CA ALA A 256 42.89 -22.46 -1.31
C ALA A 256 42.12 -23.80 -1.22
N GLY A 257 41.58 -24.35 -2.29
CA GLY A 257 41.00 -25.69 -2.32
C GLY A 257 39.58 -25.74 -1.74
N THR A 258 39.02 -26.95 -1.63
CA THR A 258 37.57 -27.21 -1.61
C THR A 258 36.78 -26.63 -0.45
N ASN A 259 37.45 -26.23 0.64
CA ASN A 259 36.78 -25.58 1.76
C ASN A 259 36.52 -24.10 1.48
N VAL A 260 37.07 -23.52 0.41
CA VAL A 260 36.89 -22.10 0.05
C VAL A 260 36.00 -22.00 -1.16
N LYS A 261 34.94 -21.19 -1.07
CA LYS A 261 33.99 -20.99 -2.15
C LYS A 261 33.87 -19.51 -2.49
N PHE A 262 34.27 -19.15 -3.70
CA PHE A 262 34.01 -17.81 -4.23
C PHE A 262 32.54 -17.70 -4.63
N VAL A 263 31.86 -16.68 -4.12
CA VAL A 263 30.45 -16.38 -4.46
C VAL A 263 30.45 -15.28 -5.53
N ASP A 264 30.22 -15.68 -6.78
CA ASP A 264 30.14 -14.77 -7.92
C ASP A 264 28.68 -14.36 -8.18
N TYR A 265 28.31 -13.18 -7.72
CA TYR A 265 26.95 -12.65 -7.91
C TYR A 265 26.83 -11.74 -9.15
N ASP A 266 27.90 -11.52 -9.92
CA ASP A 266 27.88 -10.57 -11.05
C ASP A 266 26.87 -10.95 -12.14
N ALA A 267 26.76 -12.25 -12.44
CA ALA A 267 25.84 -12.76 -13.45
C ALA A 267 24.37 -12.45 -13.11
N TYR A 268 24.02 -12.45 -11.82
CA TYR A 268 22.68 -12.11 -11.35
C TYR A 268 22.37 -10.64 -11.51
N VAL A 269 23.32 -9.79 -11.12
CA VAL A 269 23.18 -8.33 -11.27
C VAL A 269 22.96 -7.98 -12.75
N GLY A 270 23.71 -8.59 -13.66
CA GLY A 270 23.49 -8.42 -15.10
C GLY A 270 22.15 -8.94 -15.60
N LYS A 271 21.74 -10.16 -15.19
CA LYS A 271 20.48 -10.77 -15.62
C LYS A 271 19.25 -9.96 -15.21
N PHE A 272 19.28 -9.35 -14.04
CA PHE A 272 18.15 -8.60 -13.47
C PHE A 272 18.26 -7.10 -13.68
N HIS A 273 19.15 -6.66 -14.59
CA HIS A 273 19.36 -5.25 -14.90
C HIS A 273 19.66 -4.42 -13.65
N GLY A 274 20.44 -4.95 -12.70
CA GLY A 274 20.73 -4.32 -11.41
C GLY A 274 21.88 -3.32 -11.42
N ARG A 275 22.55 -3.13 -12.56
CA ARG A 275 23.74 -2.26 -12.70
C ARG A 275 23.36 -0.81 -13.01
N CYS A 276 24.30 0.11 -12.88
CA CYS A 276 24.11 1.47 -13.37
C CYS A 276 24.23 1.50 -14.90
N CYS A 277 23.53 2.43 -15.55
CA CYS A 277 23.51 2.65 -17.01
C CYS A 277 22.95 1.49 -17.84
N GLU A 278 21.89 0.84 -17.39
CA GLU A 278 21.18 -0.22 -18.14
C GLU A 278 20.44 0.36 -19.37
N ALA A 279 20.27 -0.45 -20.43
CA ALA A 279 19.56 -0.04 -21.63
C ALA A 279 18.18 0.55 -21.34
N GLY A 280 17.91 1.74 -21.89
CA GLY A 280 16.62 2.43 -21.72
C GLY A 280 16.48 3.20 -20.42
N VAL A 281 17.51 3.23 -19.57
CA VAL A 281 17.52 4.00 -18.31
C VAL A 281 18.32 5.30 -18.49
N ASP A 282 17.70 6.45 -18.19
CA ASP A 282 18.39 7.75 -18.15
C ASP A 282 18.79 8.11 -16.72
N GLU A 283 20.06 7.86 -16.40
CA GLU A 283 20.69 8.10 -15.10
C GLU A 283 20.74 9.56 -14.65
N SER A 284 20.33 10.51 -15.51
CA SER A 284 20.19 11.92 -15.14
C SER A 284 18.83 12.27 -14.54
N THR A 285 17.89 11.31 -14.50
CA THR A 285 16.52 11.50 -14.03
C THR A 285 16.28 10.93 -12.63
N THR A 286 15.28 11.47 -11.92
CA THR A 286 14.86 10.92 -10.62
C THR A 286 14.25 9.52 -10.73
N GLU A 287 13.75 9.15 -11.91
CA GLU A 287 13.12 7.86 -12.19
C GLU A 287 14.13 6.70 -12.19
N SER A 288 15.39 6.95 -12.58
CA SER A 288 16.47 5.96 -12.47
C SER A 288 16.69 5.52 -11.03
N ASN A 289 16.68 6.49 -10.12
CA ASN A 289 17.03 6.33 -8.72
C ASN A 289 15.98 5.59 -7.86
N SER A 290 14.80 5.30 -8.42
CA SER A 290 13.71 4.55 -7.79
C SER A 290 13.31 3.31 -8.59
N ARG A 291 14.12 2.89 -9.56
CA ARG A 291 13.78 1.78 -10.45
C ARG A 291 13.73 0.45 -9.70
N SER A 292 12.70 -0.33 -9.98
CA SER A 292 12.59 -1.69 -9.45
C SER A 292 13.73 -2.56 -9.98
N GLY A 293 14.44 -3.26 -9.08
CA GLY A 293 15.57 -4.13 -9.44
C GLY A 293 16.96 -3.47 -9.42
N LEU A 294 17.10 -2.18 -9.08
CA LEU A 294 18.42 -1.56 -8.87
C LEU A 294 19.14 -2.22 -7.69
N MET A 295 20.37 -2.69 -7.91
CA MET A 295 21.12 -3.50 -6.94
C MET A 295 22.30 -2.76 -6.31
N PHE A 296 22.72 -1.63 -6.86
CA PHE A 296 23.71 -0.72 -6.29
C PHE A 296 23.10 0.63 -5.99
N TYR A 297 23.54 1.31 -4.93
CA TYR A 297 23.11 2.69 -4.69
C TYR A 297 23.67 3.63 -5.77
N GLU A 298 22.80 4.47 -6.33
CA GLU A 298 23.13 5.63 -7.15
C GLU A 298 23.10 6.91 -6.29
N LEU A 299 23.58 8.03 -6.86
CA LEU A 299 23.80 9.27 -6.10
C LEU A 299 22.51 9.78 -5.42
N ASN A 300 21.35 9.57 -6.05
CA ASN A 300 20.07 10.11 -5.61
C ASN A 300 19.06 9.03 -5.20
N THR A 301 19.51 7.78 -5.06
CA THR A 301 18.67 6.67 -4.61
C THR A 301 18.06 6.97 -3.25
N GLN A 302 16.74 6.79 -3.12
CA GLN A 302 16.02 6.84 -1.85
C GLN A 302 15.82 5.42 -1.33
N ASP A 303 16.00 5.19 -0.02
CA ASP A 303 15.64 3.90 0.57
C ASP A 303 14.12 3.81 0.75
N PRO A 304 13.52 2.61 0.68
CA PRO A 304 12.11 2.37 1.01
C PRO A 304 11.69 2.81 2.43
N LEU A 305 12.65 3.03 3.34
CA LEU A 305 12.44 3.39 4.76
C LEU A 305 13.29 4.60 5.24
N GLY A 306 13.96 5.34 4.36
CA GLY A 306 15.02 6.31 4.73
C GLY A 306 14.69 7.80 4.53
N SER A 307 15.31 8.66 5.36
CA SER A 307 15.32 10.12 5.16
C SER A 307 16.16 10.52 3.95
N SER A 308 15.87 11.70 3.36
CA SER A 308 16.52 12.24 2.15
C SER A 308 18.03 11.95 2.04
N PRO A 309 18.55 11.47 0.88
CA PRO A 309 20.00 11.27 0.65
C PRO A 309 20.83 12.55 0.84
N TRP A 310 20.16 13.70 0.82
CA TRP A 310 20.74 15.03 1.00
C TRP A 310 20.85 15.49 2.44
N LYS A 311 20.33 14.71 3.40
CA LYS A 311 20.50 15.00 4.82
C LYS A 311 21.98 14.84 5.17
N ARG A 312 22.55 15.82 5.87
CA ARG A 312 23.93 15.78 6.37
C ARG A 312 23.91 15.60 7.88
N SER A 313 24.38 14.47 8.39
CA SER A 313 24.62 14.33 9.81
C SER A 313 25.78 15.23 10.26
N THR A 314 25.69 15.83 11.43
CA THR A 314 26.77 16.66 12.01
C THR A 314 27.84 15.83 12.70
N ASP A 315 27.72 14.51 12.64
CA ASP A 315 28.59 13.56 13.33
C ASP A 315 29.90 13.37 12.55
N GLY A 316 31.02 13.34 13.27
CA GLY A 316 32.34 13.17 12.66
C GLY A 316 32.53 11.76 12.09
N VAL A 317 33.34 11.63 11.03
CA VAL A 317 33.69 10.37 10.37
C VAL A 317 35.09 9.93 10.80
N LEU A 318 35.29 8.64 11.09
CA LEU A 318 36.60 8.14 11.58
C LEU A 318 37.64 8.01 10.47
N ASP A 319 38.89 8.28 10.80
CA ASP A 319 40.01 8.13 9.87
C ASP A 319 40.18 6.70 9.36
N GLY A 320 40.47 6.58 8.06
CA GLY A 320 40.61 5.30 7.36
C GLY A 320 39.32 4.69 6.79
N THR A 321 38.13 5.29 6.99
CA THR A 321 36.90 4.82 6.32
C THR A 321 36.73 5.38 4.89
N VAL A 322 35.84 4.78 4.10
CA VAL A 322 35.50 5.27 2.76
C VAL A 322 34.93 6.69 2.82
N GLU A 323 34.02 6.95 3.76
CA GLU A 323 33.36 8.24 3.97
C GLU A 323 34.35 9.33 4.45
N ALA A 324 35.40 8.94 5.18
CA ALA A 324 36.47 9.84 5.59
C ALA A 324 37.33 10.25 4.39
N SER A 325 37.68 9.30 3.52
CA SER A 325 38.43 9.56 2.29
C SER A 325 37.68 10.54 1.37
N GLN A 326 36.38 10.34 1.19
CA GLN A 326 35.51 11.27 0.45
C GLN A 326 35.49 12.67 1.09
N SER A 327 35.40 12.75 2.42
CA SER A 327 35.39 14.03 3.14
C SER A 327 36.74 14.76 3.04
N GLN A 328 37.87 14.05 3.07
CA GLN A 328 39.20 14.61 2.85
C GLN A 328 39.33 15.21 1.43
N LEU A 329 38.87 14.49 0.41
CA LEU A 329 38.87 14.95 -0.98
C LEU A 329 38.00 16.21 -1.16
N ALA A 330 36.81 16.24 -0.56
CA ALA A 330 35.96 17.43 -0.56
C ALA A 330 36.58 18.62 0.21
N GLN A 331 37.29 18.36 1.31
CA GLN A 331 38.06 19.40 2.02
C GLN A 331 39.18 19.97 1.15
N ILE A 332 39.87 19.16 0.35
CA ILE A 332 40.88 19.64 -0.60
C ILE A 332 40.27 20.62 -1.59
N THR A 333 39.09 20.29 -2.14
CA THR A 333 38.37 21.20 -3.05
C THR A 333 38.00 22.50 -2.35
N LEU A 334 37.42 22.47 -1.15
CA LEU A 334 37.06 23.68 -0.39
C LEU A 334 38.28 24.50 0.08
N LEU A 335 39.45 23.88 0.22
CA LEU A 335 40.71 24.60 0.49
C LEU A 335 41.20 25.37 -0.73
N MET A 336 40.99 24.81 -1.92
CA MET A 336 41.38 25.42 -3.18
C MET A 336 40.36 26.43 -3.69
N ASP A 337 39.07 26.19 -3.40
CA ASP A 337 37.94 27.05 -3.72
C ASP A 337 36.91 27.05 -2.57
N PRO A 338 37.03 27.99 -1.62
CA PRO A 338 36.08 28.13 -0.52
C PRO A 338 34.64 28.43 -0.96
N ASP A 339 34.45 28.89 -2.21
CA ASP A 339 33.14 29.25 -2.77
C ASP A 339 32.54 28.13 -3.65
N ALA A 340 33.18 26.96 -3.72
CA ALA A 340 32.70 25.82 -4.49
C ALA A 340 31.29 25.40 -4.03
N GLN A 341 30.37 25.15 -4.97
CA GLN A 341 28.98 24.76 -4.69
C GLN A 341 28.71 23.36 -5.23
N LEU A 342 27.93 22.57 -4.49
CA LEU A 342 27.51 21.23 -4.93
C LEU A 342 26.65 21.33 -6.21
N ALA A 343 26.83 20.37 -7.12
CA ALA A 343 26.15 20.31 -8.41
C ALA A 343 24.63 20.10 -8.32
N GLU A 344 24.16 19.47 -7.24
CA GLU A 344 22.76 19.09 -7.05
C GLU A 344 22.03 20.04 -6.08
N SER A 345 20.82 20.50 -6.44
CA SER A 345 20.04 21.50 -5.68
C SER A 345 18.91 20.87 -4.86
N GLY A 346 19.17 20.56 -3.59
CA GLY A 346 18.16 20.22 -2.56
C GLY A 346 18.00 21.31 -1.49
N PRO A 347 16.93 21.26 -0.67
CA PRO A 347 16.57 22.33 0.29
C PRO A 347 17.58 22.55 1.43
N ASP A 348 18.61 21.70 1.58
CA ASP A 348 19.63 21.77 2.64
C ASP A 348 21.08 21.78 2.07
N THR A 349 21.25 22.28 0.84
CA THR A 349 22.53 22.32 0.10
C THR A 349 23.46 23.46 0.50
N SER A 350 23.06 24.34 1.42
CA SER A 350 23.92 25.43 1.85
C SER A 350 25.18 24.86 2.53
N ILE A 351 26.33 25.05 1.90
CA ILE A 351 27.64 24.92 2.56
C ILE A 351 27.77 26.15 3.47
N SER A 352 26.88 26.28 4.45
CA SER A 352 27.09 27.29 5.47
C SER A 352 28.34 26.86 6.23
N GLU A 353 29.21 27.81 6.54
CA GLU A 353 30.19 27.72 7.61
C GLU A 353 29.48 27.44 8.95
N SER A 354 28.80 26.30 9.09
CA SER A 354 28.09 25.93 10.31
C SER A 354 29.15 25.50 11.31
N LYS A 355 29.75 26.49 11.97
CA LYS A 355 30.41 26.30 13.27
C LYS A 355 31.57 25.28 13.26
N LEU A 356 32.20 25.03 12.11
CA LEU A 356 33.27 24.03 11.96
C LEU A 356 34.55 24.33 12.77
N VAL A 357 34.64 25.51 13.40
CA VAL A 357 35.87 25.98 14.05
C VAL A 357 35.79 26.06 15.58
N MET A 358 34.64 25.81 16.24
CA MET A 358 34.52 26.17 17.67
C MET A 358 33.96 25.15 18.67
N LYS A 359 33.82 23.85 18.35
CA LYS A 359 33.39 22.88 19.39
C LYS A 359 34.01 21.48 19.42
N VAL A 360 34.99 21.16 18.59
CA VAL A 360 35.77 19.93 18.78
C VAL A 360 37.21 20.31 19.06
N LYS A 361 37.61 20.27 20.34
CA LYS A 361 39.02 20.05 20.67
C LYS A 361 39.37 18.69 20.08
N THR A 362 39.97 18.75 18.90
CA THR A 362 40.64 17.68 18.15
C THR A 362 41.19 16.59 19.06
N THR A 363 40.52 15.44 19.08
CA THR A 363 41.19 14.14 19.22
C THR A 363 41.40 13.60 17.80
N ALA A 364 42.57 13.01 17.56
CA ALA A 364 43.16 12.75 16.24
C ALA A 364 42.42 11.74 15.32
N ILE A 365 41.14 11.42 15.58
CA ILE A 365 40.48 10.23 15.03
C ILE A 365 39.24 10.57 14.19
N ALA A 366 38.57 11.73 14.36
CA ALA A 366 37.31 12.04 13.68
C ALA A 366 37.34 13.34 12.84
N PHE A 367 36.88 13.27 11.58
CA PHE A 367 36.81 14.36 10.62
C PHE A 367 35.40 14.95 10.48
N PRO A 368 35.24 16.25 10.22
CA PRO A 368 33.94 16.83 9.93
C PRO A 368 33.40 16.35 8.58
N LYS A 369 32.13 15.93 8.57
CA LYS A 369 31.43 15.45 7.38
C LYS A 369 31.12 16.61 6.42
N VAL A 370 31.78 16.62 5.27
CA VAL A 370 31.66 17.71 4.27
C VAL A 370 30.57 17.43 3.24
N LEU A 371 30.42 16.16 2.84
CA LEU A 371 29.42 15.73 1.86
C LEU A 371 28.13 15.23 2.56
N PRO A 372 26.96 15.32 1.91
CA PRO A 372 25.72 14.66 2.37
C PRO A 372 25.87 13.16 2.63
N ASP A 373 25.00 12.60 3.48
CA ASP A 373 25.09 11.22 3.93
C ASP A 373 24.97 10.21 2.77
N GLY A 374 24.24 10.54 1.72
CA GLY A 374 24.04 9.70 0.54
C GLY A 374 25.31 9.40 -0.28
N TYR A 375 26.35 10.24 -0.21
CA TYR A 375 27.60 9.99 -0.96
C TYR A 375 28.37 8.76 -0.45
N GLY A 376 28.20 8.40 0.83
CA GLY A 376 28.94 7.31 1.45
C GLY A 376 28.55 5.92 0.97
N ARG A 377 27.33 5.77 0.43
CA ARG A 377 26.76 4.47 0.02
C ARG A 377 26.82 4.22 -1.48
N VAL A 378 27.16 5.21 -2.30
CA VAL A 378 27.06 5.07 -3.76
C VAL A 378 28.04 4.00 -4.27
N PHE A 379 27.58 3.11 -5.16
CA PHE A 379 28.24 1.85 -5.58
C PHE A 379 28.30 0.73 -4.53
N HIS A 380 27.79 0.93 -3.30
CA HIS A 380 27.58 -0.18 -2.37
C HIS A 380 26.31 -0.96 -2.72
N PRO A 381 26.24 -2.25 -2.36
CA PRO A 381 25.04 -3.06 -2.57
C PRO A 381 23.83 -2.48 -1.83
N GLN A 382 22.67 -2.46 -2.49
CA GLN A 382 21.40 -2.18 -1.81
C GLN A 382 20.92 -3.40 -1.01
N ILE A 383 19.87 -3.21 -0.22
CA ILE A 383 19.21 -4.28 0.55
C ILE A 383 18.89 -5.49 -0.35
N LEU A 384 18.37 -5.26 -1.56
CA LEU A 384 18.08 -6.33 -2.53
C LEU A 384 19.32 -7.16 -2.89
N LEU A 385 20.46 -6.51 -3.15
CA LEU A 385 21.70 -7.21 -3.49
C LEU A 385 22.31 -7.90 -2.26
N HIS A 386 22.19 -7.32 -1.07
CA HIS A 386 22.59 -7.99 0.16
C HIS A 386 21.78 -9.26 0.45
N GLN A 387 20.47 -9.23 0.19
CA GLN A 387 19.61 -10.41 0.26
C GLN A 387 20.05 -11.48 -0.74
N LEU A 388 20.29 -11.09 -2.00
CA LEU A 388 20.79 -12.00 -3.03
C LEU A 388 22.13 -12.65 -2.63
N ILE A 389 23.11 -11.85 -2.18
CA ILE A 389 24.42 -12.36 -1.74
C ILE A 389 24.26 -13.33 -0.56
N ALA A 390 23.43 -12.99 0.42
CA ALA A 390 23.16 -13.86 1.57
C ALA A 390 22.57 -15.21 1.13
N GLN A 391 21.59 -15.19 0.24
CA GLN A 391 20.97 -16.41 -0.29
C GLN A 391 21.93 -17.27 -1.11
N LEU A 392 22.78 -16.67 -1.95
CA LEU A 392 23.83 -17.41 -2.65
C LEU A 392 24.82 -18.06 -1.67
N ILE A 393 25.16 -17.37 -0.58
CA ILE A 393 25.99 -17.93 0.49
C ILE A 393 25.29 -19.16 1.10
N ILE A 394 24.00 -19.07 1.44
CA ILE A 394 23.26 -20.21 2.00
C ILE A 394 23.17 -21.37 1.01
N HIS A 395 22.89 -21.10 -0.26
CA HIS A 395 22.88 -22.10 -1.31
C HIS A 395 24.20 -22.88 -1.37
N ASN A 396 25.34 -22.17 -1.32
CA ASN A 396 26.66 -22.81 -1.32
C ASN A 396 26.92 -23.64 -0.05
N MET A 397 26.37 -23.26 1.10
CA MET A 397 26.45 -24.07 2.33
C MET A 397 25.63 -25.36 2.21
N ILE A 398 24.41 -25.28 1.65
CA ILE A 398 23.55 -26.45 1.42
C ILE A 398 24.19 -27.38 0.39
N ASP A 399 24.68 -26.85 -0.73
CA ASP A 399 25.38 -27.64 -1.76
C ASP A 399 26.62 -28.35 -1.18
N HIS A 400 27.37 -27.67 -0.31
CA HIS A 400 28.46 -28.31 0.43
C HIS A 400 27.97 -29.42 1.37
N ASN A 401 26.91 -29.17 2.15
CA ASN A 401 26.32 -30.16 3.05
C ASN A 401 25.87 -31.41 2.27
N LEU A 402 25.18 -31.22 1.14
CA LEU A 402 24.78 -32.27 0.20
C LEU A 402 25.96 -33.12 -0.28
N GLN A 403 27.00 -32.47 -0.78
CA GLN A 403 28.18 -33.16 -1.29
C GLN A 403 28.91 -33.93 -0.18
N THR A 404 29.02 -33.38 1.03
CA THR A 404 29.61 -34.10 2.17
C THR A 404 28.76 -35.30 2.62
N GLY A 405 27.44 -35.25 2.43
CA GLY A 405 26.53 -36.39 2.60
C GLY A 405 26.55 -37.40 1.46
N GLY A 406 27.33 -37.16 0.39
CA GLY A 406 27.46 -38.06 -0.76
C GLY A 406 26.37 -37.88 -1.83
N LEU A 407 25.60 -36.78 -1.79
CA LEU A 407 24.60 -36.43 -2.79
C LEU A 407 25.22 -35.56 -3.91
N PRO A 408 24.62 -35.57 -5.12
CA PRO A 408 25.09 -34.74 -6.22
C PRO A 408 24.92 -33.24 -5.92
N SER A 409 25.77 -32.42 -6.53
CA SER A 409 25.68 -30.96 -6.43
C SER A 409 24.37 -30.43 -7.01
N VAL A 410 23.82 -29.38 -6.39
CA VAL A 410 22.58 -28.74 -6.83
C VAL A 410 22.89 -27.67 -7.87
N PRO A 411 22.22 -27.67 -9.04
CA PRO A 411 22.40 -26.61 -10.01
C PRO A 411 21.80 -25.30 -9.48
N GLU A 412 22.59 -24.24 -9.57
CA GLU A 412 22.17 -22.88 -9.28
C GLU A 412 21.11 -22.40 -10.29
N VAL A 413 20.03 -21.78 -9.80
CA VAL A 413 18.95 -21.21 -10.63
C VAL A 413 18.95 -19.69 -10.45
N MET A 414 19.07 -18.95 -11.56
CA MET A 414 19.11 -17.49 -11.52
C MET A 414 17.70 -16.88 -11.43
N THR A 415 17.24 -16.59 -10.20
CA THR A 415 15.99 -15.88 -9.86
C THR A 415 16.29 -14.74 -8.87
N LEU A 416 15.48 -13.67 -8.85
CA LEU A 416 15.58 -12.58 -7.85
C LEU A 416 15.27 -13.10 -6.44
N ASP A 417 14.39 -14.09 -6.36
CA ASP A 417 14.27 -14.99 -5.24
C ASP A 417 15.40 -16.02 -5.35
N SER A 418 16.63 -15.66 -5.01
CA SER A 418 17.74 -16.64 -5.09
C SER A 418 17.45 -17.80 -4.13
N CYS A 419 17.15 -18.95 -4.74
CA CYS A 419 16.92 -20.29 -4.21
C CYS A 419 15.63 -20.54 -3.38
N PRO A 420 14.46 -20.69 -4.02
CA PRO A 420 13.67 -21.89 -3.80
C PRO A 420 14.33 -23.01 -4.61
N TYR A 421 15.27 -23.75 -4.02
CA TYR A 421 15.35 -25.15 -4.41
C TYR A 421 14.00 -25.72 -3.99
N THR A 422 13.13 -25.96 -4.95
CA THR A 422 12.07 -26.95 -4.81
C THR A 422 12.69 -28.27 -5.27
N PRO A 423 13.33 -29.07 -4.39
CA PRO A 423 13.24 -30.48 -4.62
C PRO A 423 11.76 -30.81 -4.57
N ASN A 424 11.34 -31.76 -5.38
CA ASN A 424 10.23 -32.60 -4.99
C ASN A 424 10.59 -33.21 -3.61
N SER A 425 10.27 -32.51 -2.52
CA SER A 425 10.35 -33.06 -1.17
C SER A 425 9.00 -33.71 -0.88
N PRO A 426 8.96 -35.04 -0.75
CA PRO A 426 7.92 -35.65 0.05
C PRO A 426 8.11 -35.15 1.49
N ASP A 427 7.04 -34.62 2.09
CA ASP A 427 6.85 -34.43 3.53
C ASP A 427 8.10 -34.14 4.38
N MET A 428 8.40 -32.87 4.63
CA MET A 428 9.17 -32.42 5.81
C MET A 428 8.33 -31.39 6.56
N GLY A 429 7.76 -31.81 7.69
CA GLY A 429 6.80 -31.05 8.48
C GLY A 429 7.40 -29.79 9.10
N GLY A 430 7.09 -28.62 8.53
CA GLY A 430 7.09 -27.36 9.29
C GLY A 430 6.11 -27.49 10.46
N ALA A 431 6.37 -26.85 11.60
CA ALA A 431 5.55 -27.00 12.81
C ALA A 431 4.05 -26.83 12.49
N ALA A 432 3.33 -27.96 12.44
CA ALA A 432 1.94 -28.09 12.01
C ALA A 432 0.97 -27.69 13.14
N GLY A 433 1.27 -26.61 13.83
CA GLY A 433 0.43 -26.15 14.93
C GLY A 433 -0.82 -25.42 14.42
N GLN A 434 -1.88 -25.52 15.21
CA GLN A 434 -3.13 -24.80 14.97
C GLN A 434 -2.88 -23.30 15.13
N GLN A 435 -3.44 -22.51 14.21
CA GLN A 435 -3.28 -21.07 14.10
C GLN A 435 -4.66 -20.38 14.11
N ILE A 436 -4.65 -19.08 14.38
CA ILE A 436 -5.81 -18.19 14.25
C ILE A 436 -5.69 -17.46 12.92
N ALA A 437 -6.75 -17.53 12.14
CA ALA A 437 -6.98 -16.74 10.93
C ALA A 437 -8.27 -15.94 11.16
N VAL A 438 -8.29 -14.66 10.80
CA VAL A 438 -9.43 -13.77 11.09
C VAL A 438 -9.98 -13.17 9.82
N ALA A 439 -11.28 -13.36 9.58
CA ALA A 439 -12.08 -12.62 8.61
C ALA A 439 -12.31 -11.19 9.12
N SER A 440 -11.31 -10.33 9.04
CA SER A 440 -11.34 -8.97 9.61
C SER A 440 -12.08 -7.97 8.71
N TYR A 441 -13.41 -7.99 8.75
CA TYR A 441 -14.27 -7.08 7.95
C TYR A 441 -14.54 -5.74 8.65
N THR A 442 -13.93 -5.50 9.81
CA THR A 442 -13.98 -4.23 10.53
C THR A 442 -13.27 -3.12 9.75
N ASN A 443 -13.99 -2.04 9.43
CA ASN A 443 -13.42 -0.88 8.76
C ASN A 443 -12.29 -0.24 9.61
N PRO A 444 -11.09 0.02 9.05
CA PRO A 444 -9.97 0.60 9.79
C PRO A 444 -10.24 1.96 10.44
N LEU A 445 -11.14 2.77 9.87
CA LEU A 445 -11.56 4.05 10.45
C LEU A 445 -12.68 3.89 11.49
N GLY A 446 -13.45 2.80 11.41
CA GLY A 446 -14.53 2.48 12.35
C GLY A 446 -13.99 2.00 13.71
N ASP A 447 -12.96 1.14 13.70
CA ASP A 447 -12.27 0.71 14.91
C ASP A 447 -10.73 0.61 14.71
N PRO A 448 -10.02 1.75 14.79
CA PRO A 448 -8.56 1.75 14.70
C PRO A 448 -7.88 0.96 15.83
N VAL A 449 -8.52 0.84 17.00
CA VAL A 449 -7.94 0.19 18.17
C VAL A 449 -7.95 -1.34 17.99
N ALA A 450 -9.00 -1.89 17.38
CA ALA A 450 -9.03 -3.30 16.99
C ALA A 450 -7.88 -3.66 16.05
N TRP A 451 -7.63 -2.84 15.03
CA TRP A 451 -6.52 -3.07 14.09
C TRP A 451 -5.15 -3.00 14.77
N GLN A 452 -4.94 -2.06 15.69
CA GLN A 452 -3.72 -2.00 16.51
C GLN A 452 -3.49 -3.30 17.30
N ARG A 453 -4.55 -3.87 17.89
CA ARG A 453 -4.46 -5.15 18.61
C ARG A 453 -4.12 -6.29 17.65
N LEU A 454 -4.89 -6.43 16.56
CA LEU A 454 -4.67 -7.47 15.56
C LEU A 454 -3.22 -7.48 15.07
N ILE A 455 -2.67 -6.32 14.70
CA ILE A 455 -1.29 -6.17 14.20
C ILE A 455 -0.26 -6.57 15.26
N ALA A 456 -0.49 -6.24 16.54
CA ALA A 456 0.46 -6.45 17.63
C ALA A 456 0.50 -7.89 18.16
N TYR A 457 -0.53 -8.69 17.93
CA TYR A 457 -0.58 -10.09 18.35
C TYR A 457 0.50 -10.95 17.67
N ASP A 458 0.96 -11.99 18.35
CA ASP A 458 1.99 -12.92 17.89
C ASP A 458 1.64 -13.50 16.51
N SER A 459 2.51 -13.27 15.50
CA SER A 459 2.30 -13.70 14.12
C SER A 459 2.38 -15.21 13.93
N SER A 460 2.99 -15.96 14.85
CA SER A 460 2.94 -17.42 14.86
C SER A 460 1.59 -17.96 15.34
N LYS A 461 0.84 -17.18 16.13
CA LYS A 461 -0.49 -17.57 16.65
C LYS A 461 -1.59 -17.04 15.76
N LEU A 462 -1.61 -15.74 15.51
CA LEU A 462 -2.51 -15.06 14.59
C LEU A 462 -1.73 -14.74 13.31
N SER A 463 -1.83 -15.64 12.33
CA SER A 463 -0.99 -15.63 11.14
C SER A 463 -1.67 -15.07 9.90
N VAL A 464 -3.01 -15.10 9.82
CA VAL A 464 -3.76 -14.67 8.62
C VAL A 464 -4.81 -13.61 8.97
N LEU A 465 -4.87 -12.55 8.16
CA LEU A 465 -5.90 -11.50 8.22
C LEU A 465 -6.54 -11.31 6.86
N VAL A 466 -7.88 -11.33 6.77
CA VAL A 466 -8.60 -11.06 5.52
C VAL A 466 -8.89 -9.57 5.41
N ALA A 467 -8.41 -8.94 4.35
CA ALA A 467 -8.73 -7.56 4.00
C ALA A 467 -9.96 -7.52 3.07
N ASN A 468 -10.97 -6.74 3.44
CA ASN A 468 -12.18 -6.56 2.64
C ASN A 468 -12.53 -5.06 2.56
N VAL A 469 -12.06 -4.38 1.51
CA VAL A 469 -12.23 -2.92 1.37
C VAL A 469 -13.69 -2.56 1.13
N LEU A 470 -14.28 -3.13 0.07
CA LEU A 470 -15.67 -2.90 -0.35
C LEU A 470 -16.23 -4.15 -1.07
N ASN A 471 -16.25 -5.30 -0.39
CA ASN A 471 -16.53 -6.61 -1.01
C ASN A 471 -15.59 -6.89 -2.19
N GLY A 472 -14.30 -6.58 -1.97
CA GLY A 472 -13.26 -6.63 -2.99
C GLY A 472 -12.18 -5.57 -2.83
N PRO A 473 -11.27 -5.43 -3.83
CA PRO A 473 -10.12 -4.52 -3.79
C PRO A 473 -10.45 -3.04 -4.04
N ASP A 474 -11.64 -2.75 -4.57
CA ASP A 474 -12.04 -1.46 -5.15
C ASP A 474 -11.30 -1.10 -6.47
N TYR A 475 -11.54 0.09 -7.04
CA TYR A 475 -10.87 0.57 -8.26
C TYR A 475 -9.60 1.39 -7.99
N VAL A 476 -9.44 1.88 -6.76
CA VAL A 476 -8.33 2.72 -6.28
C VAL A 476 -7.90 2.29 -4.88
N VAL A 477 -6.66 2.65 -4.51
CA VAL A 477 -6.12 2.39 -3.18
C VAL A 477 -6.95 3.13 -2.12
N ASP A 478 -7.50 2.39 -1.16
CA ASP A 478 -8.02 2.98 0.07
C ASP A 478 -6.87 3.21 1.05
N LYS A 479 -6.67 4.48 1.44
CA LYS A 479 -5.54 4.87 2.30
C LYS A 479 -5.60 4.26 3.70
N SER A 480 -6.80 4.06 4.24
CA SER A 480 -6.98 3.50 5.59
C SER A 480 -6.65 2.01 5.59
N TRP A 481 -7.08 1.28 4.57
CA TRP A 481 -6.73 -0.12 4.36
C TRP A 481 -5.25 -0.31 4.02
N SER A 482 -4.69 0.52 3.13
CA SER A 482 -3.28 0.46 2.77
C SER A 482 -2.36 0.54 4.00
N ALA A 483 -2.67 1.43 4.95
CA ALA A 483 -1.90 1.59 6.18
C ALA A 483 -1.92 0.32 7.06
N VAL A 484 -3.09 -0.29 7.29
CA VAL A 484 -3.18 -1.49 8.14
C VAL A 484 -2.65 -2.74 7.46
N ILE A 485 -2.82 -2.88 6.14
CA ILE A 485 -2.28 -4.00 5.34
C ILE A 485 -0.75 -3.97 5.40
N GLN A 486 -0.12 -2.81 5.17
CA GLN A 486 1.34 -2.66 5.24
C GLN A 486 1.90 -2.96 6.64
N GLN A 487 1.25 -2.43 7.68
CA GLN A 487 1.69 -2.66 9.07
C GLN A 487 1.56 -4.14 9.47
N ALA A 488 0.46 -4.80 9.12
CA ALA A 488 0.28 -6.22 9.39
C ALA A 488 1.29 -7.09 8.63
N ALA A 489 1.54 -6.80 7.35
CA ALA A 489 2.55 -7.51 6.57
C ALA A 489 3.96 -7.34 7.16
N ALA A 490 4.32 -6.13 7.59
CA ALA A 490 5.61 -5.84 8.21
C ALA A 490 5.84 -6.55 9.55
N THR A 491 4.79 -6.98 10.26
CA THR A 491 4.90 -7.80 11.48
C THR A 491 4.89 -9.31 11.20
N GLY A 492 4.97 -9.70 9.93
CA GLY A 492 5.05 -11.09 9.49
C GLY A 492 3.69 -11.79 9.37
N LYS A 493 2.58 -11.04 9.30
CA LYS A 493 1.25 -11.61 9.03
C LYS A 493 1.01 -11.78 7.55
N THR A 494 0.30 -12.83 7.18
CA THR A 494 -0.20 -13.03 5.82
C THR A 494 -1.54 -12.33 5.67
N VAL A 495 -1.53 -11.14 5.07
CA VAL A 495 -2.77 -10.41 4.75
C VAL A 495 -3.29 -10.88 3.38
N ILE A 496 -4.56 -11.30 3.30
CA ILE A 496 -5.16 -11.83 2.07
C ILE A 496 -6.39 -11.03 1.64
N GLY A 497 -6.52 -10.78 0.34
CA GLY A 497 -7.58 -9.94 -0.21
C GLY A 497 -8.87 -10.73 -0.46
N TYR A 498 -10.02 -10.20 -0.02
CA TYR A 498 -11.34 -10.77 -0.27
C TYR A 498 -11.71 -10.72 -1.76
N VAL A 499 -12.13 -11.84 -2.34
CA VAL A 499 -12.65 -11.94 -3.71
C VAL A 499 -13.96 -12.73 -3.70
N ARG A 500 -15.02 -12.12 -4.22
CA ARG A 500 -16.36 -12.72 -4.30
C ARG A 500 -16.50 -13.65 -5.50
N THR A 501 -16.80 -14.93 -5.28
CA THR A 501 -16.94 -15.92 -6.37
C THR A 501 -18.39 -16.24 -6.73
N GLY A 502 -19.37 -15.77 -5.96
CA GLY A 502 -20.79 -15.87 -6.31
C GLY A 502 -21.33 -17.27 -6.47
N TYR A 503 -20.70 -18.27 -5.86
CA TYR A 503 -20.98 -19.69 -6.08
C TYR A 503 -20.96 -20.04 -7.57
N LEU A 504 -20.12 -19.37 -8.36
CA LEU A 504 -20.02 -19.49 -9.81
C LEU A 504 -21.36 -19.28 -10.57
N GLY A 505 -22.34 -18.64 -9.93
CA GLY A 505 -23.70 -18.46 -10.45
C GLY A 505 -24.57 -19.71 -10.47
N VAL A 506 -24.10 -20.83 -9.90
CA VAL A 506 -24.80 -22.13 -9.98
C VAL A 506 -25.74 -22.40 -8.81
N SER A 507 -25.58 -21.66 -7.71
CA SER A 507 -26.44 -21.74 -6.52
C SER A 507 -27.93 -21.51 -6.82
N GLN A 508 -28.80 -21.79 -5.84
CA GLN A 508 -30.24 -21.55 -5.97
C GLN A 508 -30.55 -20.06 -6.11
N GLN A 509 -29.73 -19.20 -5.49
CA GLN A 509 -29.83 -17.74 -5.53
C GLN A 509 -29.47 -17.16 -6.90
N LYS A 510 -28.78 -17.94 -7.76
CA LYS A 510 -28.39 -17.54 -9.12
C LYS A 510 -27.68 -16.18 -9.14
N PHE A 511 -26.67 -16.04 -8.30
CA PHE A 511 -25.87 -14.82 -8.27
C PHE A 511 -25.29 -14.52 -9.65
N LYS A 512 -25.25 -13.23 -9.94
CA LYS A 512 -24.66 -12.69 -11.16
C LYS A 512 -23.34 -12.00 -10.81
N THR A 513 -22.43 -11.99 -11.78
CA THR A 513 -21.27 -11.10 -11.80
C THR A 513 -21.73 -9.64 -11.67
N ARG A 514 -20.81 -8.72 -11.36
CA ARG A 514 -21.08 -7.27 -11.30
C ARG A 514 -21.55 -6.71 -12.65
N LEU A 515 -21.27 -7.41 -13.75
CA LEU A 515 -21.75 -7.10 -15.10
C LEU A 515 -23.09 -7.79 -15.44
N GLY A 516 -23.76 -8.42 -14.46
CA GLY A 516 -25.09 -9.02 -14.63
C GLY A 516 -25.12 -10.37 -15.34
N SER A 517 -23.97 -11.04 -15.53
CA SER A 517 -23.87 -12.35 -16.17
C SER A 517 -23.91 -13.51 -15.17
N SER A 518 -24.54 -14.62 -15.56
CA SER A 518 -24.50 -15.91 -14.85
C SER A 518 -23.63 -16.95 -15.55
N ASP A 519 -22.92 -16.59 -16.62
CA ASP A 519 -22.02 -17.50 -17.34
C ASP A 519 -20.78 -17.82 -16.50
N LEU A 520 -20.38 -19.10 -16.48
CA LEU A 520 -19.22 -19.57 -15.73
C LEU A 520 -17.92 -18.87 -16.16
N ALA A 521 -17.76 -18.59 -17.46
CA ALA A 521 -16.60 -17.89 -18.01
C ALA A 521 -16.53 -16.42 -17.60
N ASP A 522 -17.68 -15.77 -17.40
CA ASP A 522 -17.71 -14.39 -16.93
C ASP A 522 -17.40 -14.32 -15.43
N TRP A 523 -17.80 -15.33 -14.65
CA TRP A 523 -17.35 -15.50 -13.26
C TRP A 523 -15.84 -15.71 -13.17
N ALA A 524 -15.28 -16.63 -13.97
CA ALA A 524 -13.82 -16.83 -14.06
C ALA A 524 -13.09 -15.52 -14.39
N SER A 525 -13.59 -14.80 -15.40
CA SER A 525 -13.03 -13.51 -15.80
C SER A 525 -13.05 -12.49 -14.65
N GLN A 526 -14.17 -12.37 -13.93
CA GLN A 526 -14.29 -11.42 -12.81
C GLN A 526 -13.35 -11.78 -11.66
N ILE A 527 -13.25 -13.06 -11.31
CA ILE A 527 -12.43 -13.54 -10.19
C ILE A 527 -10.95 -13.22 -10.46
N GLU A 528 -10.43 -13.54 -11.65
CA GLU A 528 -9.03 -13.24 -12.01
C GLU A 528 -8.74 -11.74 -12.04
N GLN A 529 -9.69 -10.94 -12.51
CA GLN A 529 -9.59 -9.48 -12.47
C GLN A 529 -9.52 -8.91 -11.05
N ASP A 530 -10.32 -9.44 -10.13
CA ASP A 530 -10.28 -9.01 -8.72
C ASP A 530 -8.98 -9.43 -8.04
N VAL A 531 -8.47 -10.63 -8.35
CA VAL A 531 -7.14 -11.08 -7.92
C VAL A 531 -6.07 -10.09 -8.38
N ASP A 532 -6.01 -9.81 -9.69
CA ASP A 532 -5.04 -8.89 -10.27
C ASP A 532 -5.13 -7.51 -9.62
N LYS A 533 -6.35 -7.03 -9.37
CA LYS A 533 -6.59 -5.71 -8.81
C LYS A 533 -6.12 -5.59 -7.36
N TRP A 534 -6.22 -6.65 -6.56
CA TRP A 534 -5.62 -6.67 -5.21
C TRP A 534 -4.10 -6.47 -5.26
N PHE A 535 -3.41 -7.19 -6.12
CA PHE A 535 -1.95 -7.07 -6.26
C PHE A 535 -1.51 -5.78 -6.94
N GLU A 536 -2.35 -5.20 -7.82
CA GLU A 536 -2.13 -3.87 -8.41
C GLU A 536 -2.22 -2.75 -7.35
N LEU A 537 -3.27 -2.78 -6.51
CA LEU A 537 -3.55 -1.72 -5.55
C LEU A 537 -2.71 -1.81 -4.26
N TYR A 538 -2.30 -3.01 -3.85
CA TYR A 538 -1.56 -3.25 -2.61
C TYR A 538 -0.26 -4.04 -2.83
N PRO A 539 0.65 -3.57 -3.70
CA PRO A 539 1.84 -4.31 -4.11
C PRO A 539 2.79 -4.58 -2.94
N GLY A 540 3.30 -5.81 -2.86
CA GLY A 540 4.29 -6.24 -1.86
C GLY A 540 3.77 -6.38 -0.42
N SER A 541 2.51 -6.02 -0.15
CA SER A 541 1.90 -6.11 1.20
C SER A 541 0.71 -7.07 1.26
N ILE A 542 0.05 -7.35 0.13
CA ILE A 542 -0.94 -8.43 0.05
C ILE A 542 -0.21 -9.76 -0.22
N GLY A 543 -0.43 -10.74 0.65
CA GLY A 543 0.24 -12.05 0.63
C GLY A 543 -0.60 -13.18 0.03
N GLY A 544 -1.81 -12.89 -0.47
CA GLY A 544 -2.72 -13.92 -0.96
C GLY A 544 -4.16 -13.46 -1.18
N ILE A 545 -5.05 -14.42 -1.44
CA ILE A 545 -6.46 -14.18 -1.78
C ILE A 545 -7.38 -15.11 -0.99
N PHE A 546 -8.45 -14.53 -0.45
CA PHE A 546 -9.58 -15.22 0.17
C PHE A 546 -10.76 -15.23 -0.80
N PHE A 547 -11.02 -16.39 -1.42
CA PHE A 547 -12.13 -16.60 -2.34
C PHE A 547 -13.39 -16.97 -1.56
N ASP A 548 -14.33 -16.03 -1.45
CA ASP A 548 -15.57 -16.22 -0.71
C ASP A 548 -16.74 -16.64 -1.59
N GLU A 549 -17.82 -17.14 -0.97
CA GLU A 549 -18.99 -17.69 -1.64
C GLU A 549 -18.64 -18.88 -2.56
N GLY A 550 -17.71 -19.72 -2.14
CA GLY A 550 -17.22 -20.87 -2.90
C GLY A 550 -18.28 -21.95 -3.13
N TRP A 551 -18.26 -22.59 -4.30
CA TRP A 551 -19.17 -23.70 -4.59
C TRP A 551 -18.55 -25.03 -4.11
N PRO A 552 -19.22 -25.82 -3.24
CA PRO A 552 -18.58 -26.96 -2.56
C PRO A 552 -18.68 -28.30 -3.30
N GLU A 553 -19.37 -28.37 -4.46
CA GLU A 553 -19.54 -29.62 -5.22
C GLU A 553 -18.67 -29.62 -6.49
N CYS A 554 -18.13 -30.78 -6.88
CA CYS A 554 -17.21 -30.88 -8.02
C CYS A 554 -17.83 -30.42 -9.36
N GLY A 555 -19.15 -30.56 -9.47
CA GLY A 555 -19.88 -30.37 -10.72
C GLY A 555 -19.70 -31.52 -11.72
N PRO A 556 -20.37 -31.45 -12.88
CA PRO A 556 -20.22 -32.44 -13.93
C PRO A 556 -18.77 -32.52 -14.42
N ASN A 557 -18.18 -33.71 -14.38
CA ASN A 557 -16.78 -33.95 -14.77
C ASN A 557 -15.78 -33.00 -14.08
N ASN A 558 -16.00 -32.65 -12.81
CA ASN A 558 -15.11 -31.80 -12.00
C ASN A 558 -14.96 -30.35 -12.49
N ILE A 559 -15.83 -29.86 -13.38
CA ILE A 559 -15.69 -28.53 -13.98
C ILE A 559 -15.53 -27.39 -12.96
N TYR A 560 -16.17 -27.47 -11.79
CA TYR A 560 -16.07 -26.40 -10.78
C TYR A 560 -14.76 -26.49 -9.99
N SER A 561 -14.37 -27.68 -9.53
CA SER A 561 -13.08 -27.87 -8.85
C SER A 561 -11.91 -27.56 -9.78
N ASP A 562 -12.00 -27.95 -11.06
CA ASP A 562 -10.97 -27.67 -12.06
C ASP A 562 -10.84 -26.16 -12.33
N LEU A 563 -11.95 -25.42 -12.32
CA LEU A 563 -11.91 -23.97 -12.45
C LEU A 563 -11.22 -23.31 -11.25
N TYR A 564 -11.53 -23.73 -10.02
CA TYR A 564 -10.84 -23.20 -8.83
C TYR A 564 -9.34 -23.56 -8.81
N ALA A 565 -8.98 -24.78 -9.20
CA ALA A 565 -7.58 -25.16 -9.38
C ALA A 565 -6.87 -24.30 -10.43
N HIS A 566 -7.56 -23.99 -11.53
CA HIS A 566 -7.05 -23.11 -12.58
C HIS A 566 -6.83 -21.69 -12.07
N ILE A 567 -7.81 -21.10 -11.38
CA ILE A 567 -7.72 -19.76 -10.76
C ILE A 567 -6.58 -19.70 -9.74
N ASN A 568 -6.41 -20.75 -8.93
CA ASN A 568 -5.30 -20.84 -7.98
C ASN A 568 -3.95 -20.86 -8.71
N ALA A 569 -3.83 -21.67 -9.76
CA ALA A 569 -2.61 -21.76 -10.55
C ALA A 569 -2.30 -20.45 -11.30
N TYR A 570 -3.31 -19.75 -11.84
CA TYR A 570 -3.19 -18.41 -12.40
C TYR A 570 -2.65 -17.43 -11.36
N THR A 571 -3.30 -17.37 -10.20
CA THR A 571 -2.93 -16.49 -9.07
C THR A 571 -1.46 -16.70 -8.69
N LYS A 572 -1.06 -17.95 -8.46
CA LYS A 572 0.31 -18.28 -8.04
C LYS A 572 1.37 -18.14 -9.13
N ARG A 573 1.02 -18.29 -10.42
CA ARG A 573 1.94 -18.04 -11.53
C ARG A 573 2.24 -16.54 -11.67
N LYS A 574 1.22 -15.70 -11.53
CA LYS A 574 1.35 -14.25 -11.64
C LYS A 574 1.91 -13.61 -10.36
N HIS A 575 1.61 -14.23 -9.22
CA HIS A 575 2.02 -13.80 -7.88
C HIS A 575 2.61 -14.99 -7.10
N PRO A 576 3.88 -15.36 -7.37
CA PRO A 576 4.56 -16.42 -6.62
C PRO A 576 4.52 -16.16 -5.11
N GLY A 577 4.22 -17.19 -4.33
CA GLY A 577 4.07 -17.08 -2.87
C GLY A 577 2.68 -16.64 -2.39
N ALA A 578 1.73 -16.37 -3.28
CA ALA A 578 0.36 -16.06 -2.90
C ALA A 578 -0.31 -17.25 -2.17
N TYR A 579 -0.79 -17.00 -0.95
CA TYR A 579 -1.60 -17.93 -0.16
C TYR A 579 -3.07 -17.88 -0.60
N THR A 580 -3.70 -19.02 -0.85
CA THR A 580 -5.08 -19.05 -1.36
C THR A 580 -6.02 -19.83 -0.46
N VAL A 581 -7.17 -19.22 -0.17
CA VAL A 581 -8.24 -19.81 0.63
C VAL A 581 -9.53 -19.84 -0.17
N LEU A 582 -10.26 -20.96 -0.16
CA LEU A 582 -11.64 -21.02 -0.68
C LEU A 582 -12.64 -21.23 0.46
N ASN A 583 -13.62 -20.34 0.55
CA ASN A 583 -14.67 -20.35 1.56
C ASN A 583 -16.06 -20.64 0.97
N PRO A 584 -16.54 -21.90 1.03
CA PRO A 584 -17.96 -22.23 0.85
C PRO A 584 -18.79 -22.11 2.14
N GLY A 585 -18.18 -21.89 3.30
CA GLY A 585 -18.83 -21.87 4.63
C GLY A 585 -19.42 -23.22 5.07
N SER A 586 -19.11 -24.31 4.36
CA SER A 586 -19.80 -25.60 4.49
C SER A 586 -18.89 -26.78 4.08
N PRO A 587 -19.28 -28.03 4.42
CA PRO A 587 -18.52 -29.20 4.00
C PRO A 587 -18.34 -29.26 2.49
N MET A 588 -17.18 -29.73 2.05
CA MET A 588 -16.77 -29.65 0.64
C MET A 588 -16.27 -31.00 0.13
N ALA A 589 -16.58 -31.31 -1.14
CA ALA A 589 -16.22 -32.58 -1.77
C ALA A 589 -14.69 -32.76 -1.91
N GLN A 590 -14.21 -34.00 -1.87
CA GLN A 590 -12.76 -34.29 -1.91
C GLN A 590 -12.04 -33.79 -3.16
N CYS A 591 -12.72 -33.63 -4.30
CA CYS A 591 -12.13 -33.05 -5.51
C CYS A 591 -11.53 -31.65 -5.31
N PHE A 592 -11.88 -30.96 -4.22
CA PHE A 592 -11.31 -29.66 -3.85
C PHE A 592 -10.02 -29.77 -3.04
N GLU A 593 -9.66 -30.95 -2.53
CA GLU A 593 -8.49 -31.16 -1.67
C GLU A 593 -7.20 -30.63 -2.29
N ASP A 594 -7.05 -30.56 -3.61
CA ASP A 594 -5.82 -30.02 -4.24
C ASP A 594 -6.07 -28.71 -5.01
N THR A 595 -7.17 -28.00 -4.73
CA THR A 595 -7.56 -26.79 -5.48
C THR A 595 -6.99 -25.49 -4.92
N MET A 596 -6.88 -25.34 -3.60
CA MET A 596 -6.35 -24.16 -2.89
C MET A 596 -5.39 -24.57 -1.78
N ASP A 597 -4.65 -23.64 -1.17
CA ASP A 597 -3.81 -23.98 -0.02
C ASP A 597 -4.66 -24.41 1.19
N THR A 598 -5.76 -23.68 1.44
CA THR A 598 -6.67 -23.93 2.56
C THR A 598 -8.14 -23.80 2.14
N LEU A 599 -8.99 -24.58 2.79
CA LEU A 599 -10.41 -24.73 2.54
C LEU A 599 -11.17 -24.44 3.83
N LEU A 600 -12.08 -23.47 3.79
CA LEU A 600 -12.90 -23.12 4.96
C LEU A 600 -14.18 -23.96 4.95
N THR A 601 -14.16 -25.08 5.66
CA THR A 601 -15.20 -26.14 5.55
C THR A 601 -16.26 -26.08 6.64
N PHE A 602 -16.22 -25.08 7.52
CA PHE A 602 -17.25 -24.85 8.54
C PHE A 602 -17.33 -23.38 8.89
N GLU A 603 -18.55 -22.83 8.84
CA GLU A 603 -18.85 -21.47 9.25
C GLU A 603 -20.24 -21.44 9.91
N SER A 604 -20.30 -21.57 11.24
CA SER A 604 -21.57 -21.58 11.99
C SER A 604 -21.38 -21.31 13.48
N SER A 605 -22.49 -21.34 14.23
CA SER A 605 -22.48 -21.07 15.67
C SER A 605 -21.78 -22.16 16.48
N TYR A 606 -21.33 -21.78 17.68
CA TYR A 606 -20.81 -22.67 18.71
C TYR A 606 -21.73 -23.88 18.96
N GLU A 607 -23.04 -23.66 19.08
CA GLU A 607 -24.00 -24.73 19.34
C GLU A 607 -24.08 -25.74 18.19
N THR A 608 -24.04 -25.25 16.94
CA THR A 608 -23.94 -26.10 15.76
C THR A 608 -22.62 -26.88 15.77
N TYR A 609 -21.51 -26.21 16.08
CA TYR A 609 -20.20 -26.83 16.13
C TYR A 609 -20.13 -27.95 17.17
N THR A 610 -20.71 -27.78 18.36
CA THR A 610 -20.63 -28.79 19.42
C THR A 610 -21.66 -29.91 19.26
N SER A 611 -22.84 -29.62 18.72
CA SER A 611 -24.00 -30.51 18.83
C SER A 611 -24.45 -31.11 17.50
N SER A 612 -24.17 -30.45 16.38
CA SER A 612 -24.74 -30.75 15.06
C SER A 612 -23.72 -30.62 13.92
N TYR A 613 -22.43 -30.77 14.22
CA TYR A 613 -21.35 -30.67 13.24
C TYR A 613 -21.46 -31.75 12.16
N VAL A 614 -21.33 -31.35 10.90
CA VAL A 614 -21.26 -32.25 9.74
C VAL A 614 -19.83 -32.24 9.21
N PRO A 615 -19.09 -33.36 9.25
CA PRO A 615 -17.74 -33.43 8.72
C PRO A 615 -17.73 -33.52 7.19
N ASN A 616 -16.57 -33.26 6.60
CA ASN A 616 -16.27 -33.73 5.24
C ASN A 616 -16.30 -35.26 5.19
N ASP A 617 -16.56 -35.84 4.01
CA ASP A 617 -16.51 -37.29 3.78
C ASP A 617 -15.07 -37.80 3.53
N TRP A 618 -14.08 -36.92 3.65
CA TRP A 618 -12.65 -37.19 3.52
C TRP A 618 -11.87 -36.52 4.67
N THR A 619 -10.65 -37.00 4.91
CA THR A 619 -9.73 -36.46 5.91
C THR A 619 -8.56 -35.80 5.20
N PRO A 620 -8.18 -34.56 5.55
CA PRO A 620 -7.07 -33.89 4.90
C PRO A 620 -5.73 -34.56 5.23
N LYS A 621 -4.80 -34.51 4.28
CA LYS A 621 -3.41 -34.95 4.49
C LYS A 621 -2.62 -34.03 5.43
N ASP A 622 -3.01 -32.76 5.49
CA ASP A 622 -2.42 -31.72 6.34
C ASP A 622 -3.55 -30.93 7.00
N ASP A 623 -3.54 -30.79 8.33
CA ASP A 623 -4.57 -30.06 9.07
C ASP A 623 -4.65 -28.58 8.65
N ARG A 624 -3.55 -27.97 8.17
CA ARG A 624 -3.54 -26.60 7.60
C ARG A 624 -4.43 -26.49 6.36
N LYS A 625 -4.90 -27.61 5.81
CA LYS A 625 -5.87 -27.60 4.73
C LYS A 625 -7.25 -27.11 5.16
N ILE A 626 -7.56 -27.16 6.45
CA ILE A 626 -8.90 -26.90 6.95
C ILE A 626 -8.91 -25.66 7.85
N TRP A 627 -9.85 -24.77 7.56
CA TRP A 627 -10.19 -23.63 8.41
C TRP A 627 -11.65 -23.75 8.88
N HIS A 628 -11.89 -23.56 10.17
CA HIS A 628 -13.23 -23.41 10.76
C HIS A 628 -13.43 -22.02 11.37
N ILE A 629 -14.57 -21.40 11.09
CA ILE A 629 -15.06 -20.19 11.75
C ILE A 629 -16.23 -20.55 12.67
N ILE A 630 -16.16 -20.13 13.93
CA ILE A 630 -17.12 -20.51 14.96
C ILE A 630 -17.52 -19.25 15.75
N TYR A 631 -18.75 -18.77 15.52
CA TYR A 631 -19.29 -17.60 16.23
C TYR A 631 -20.12 -17.99 17.45
N ARG A 632 -20.46 -17.05 18.33
CA ARG A 632 -21.09 -17.27 19.65
C ARG A 632 -20.31 -18.20 20.58
N VAL A 633 -18.98 -18.23 20.50
CA VAL A 633 -18.15 -19.05 21.40
C VAL A 633 -17.98 -18.31 22.73
N PRO A 634 -18.50 -18.83 23.87
CA PRO A 634 -18.27 -18.22 25.18
C PRO A 634 -16.79 -18.22 25.53
N GLN A 635 -16.30 -17.15 26.19
CA GLN A 635 -14.86 -17.01 26.49
C GLN A 635 -14.30 -18.17 27.32
N ASP A 636 -15.08 -18.74 28.25
CA ASP A 636 -14.70 -19.88 29.08
C ASP A 636 -14.66 -21.22 28.31
N LYS A 637 -15.15 -21.24 27.07
CA LYS A 637 -15.20 -22.42 26.18
C LYS A 637 -14.17 -22.41 25.06
N ILE A 638 -13.40 -21.34 24.90
CA ILE A 638 -12.36 -21.21 23.87
C ILE A 638 -11.39 -22.41 23.86
N GLY A 639 -10.90 -22.84 25.04
CA GLY A 639 -9.98 -23.97 25.13
C GLY A 639 -10.58 -25.28 24.64
N GLU A 640 -11.81 -25.59 25.05
CA GLU A 640 -12.56 -26.78 24.62
C GLU A 640 -12.83 -26.75 23.10
N VAL A 641 -13.15 -25.57 22.55
CA VAL A 641 -13.40 -25.38 21.11
C VAL A 641 -12.12 -25.54 20.29
N ALA A 642 -10.99 -24.98 20.72
CA ALA A 642 -9.71 -25.13 20.04
C ALA A 642 -9.25 -26.60 20.00
N GLU A 643 -9.39 -27.32 21.12
CA GLU A 643 -9.14 -28.77 21.17
C GLU A 643 -10.07 -29.56 20.26
N LEU A 644 -11.36 -29.25 20.27
CA LEU A 644 -12.34 -29.88 19.37
C LEU A 644 -12.00 -29.61 17.90
N ALA A 645 -11.58 -28.40 17.56
CA ALA A 645 -11.16 -28.05 16.22
C ALA A 645 -9.91 -28.82 15.78
N ARG A 646 -8.91 -29.00 16.65
CA ARG A 646 -7.75 -29.87 16.38
C ARG A 646 -8.16 -31.31 16.14
N SER A 647 -9.07 -31.84 16.95
CA SER A 647 -9.58 -33.22 16.77
C SER A 647 -10.36 -33.41 15.46
N ARG A 648 -10.78 -32.31 14.84
CA ARG A 648 -11.46 -32.25 13.54
C ARG A 648 -10.54 -31.82 12.40
N HIS A 649 -9.22 -31.92 12.60
CA HIS A 649 -8.21 -31.62 11.59
C HIS A 649 -8.17 -30.16 11.12
N ALA A 650 -8.66 -29.21 11.94
CA ALA A 650 -8.61 -27.79 11.60
C ALA A 650 -7.33 -27.12 12.08
N GLY A 651 -6.43 -26.86 11.13
CA GLY A 651 -5.19 -26.12 11.33
C GLY A 651 -5.39 -24.62 11.46
N TYR A 652 -6.51 -24.07 10.99
CA TYR A 652 -6.91 -22.69 11.23
C TYR A 652 -8.27 -22.62 11.93
N VAL A 653 -8.39 -21.70 12.88
CA VAL A 653 -9.64 -21.46 13.61
C VAL A 653 -9.89 -19.98 13.83
N GLU A 654 -11.12 -19.54 13.62
CA GLU A 654 -11.63 -18.25 14.10
C GLU A 654 -12.69 -18.51 15.15
N MET A 655 -12.55 -17.90 16.33
CA MET A 655 -13.53 -17.95 17.40
C MET A 655 -13.93 -16.52 17.75
N THR A 656 -15.22 -16.26 17.82
CA THR A 656 -15.77 -14.95 18.21
C THR A 656 -16.97 -15.12 19.12
N ASP A 657 -17.17 -14.17 20.04
CA ASP A 657 -18.37 -14.06 20.89
C ASP A 657 -19.53 -13.32 20.20
N ASP A 658 -19.30 -12.79 18.99
CA ASP A 658 -20.32 -12.12 18.19
C ASP A 658 -21.33 -13.10 17.54
N ASP A 659 -22.42 -12.55 16.97
CA ASP A 659 -23.52 -13.29 16.33
C ASP A 659 -23.93 -12.66 14.98
N ASN A 660 -24.87 -13.32 14.31
CA ASN A 660 -25.52 -12.86 13.10
C ASN A 660 -26.21 -11.49 13.30
N PRO A 661 -26.34 -10.67 12.25
CA PRO A 661 -26.17 -11.03 10.83
C PRO A 661 -24.73 -10.95 10.29
N ASN A 662 -23.77 -10.43 11.05
CA ASN A 662 -22.40 -10.30 10.58
C ASN A 662 -21.40 -10.48 11.75
N PRO A 663 -21.00 -11.72 12.09
CA PRO A 663 -20.09 -11.96 13.21
C PRO A 663 -18.63 -11.49 12.97
N TYR A 664 -18.38 -10.82 11.84
CA TYR A 664 -17.06 -10.40 11.37
C TYR A 664 -16.88 -8.87 11.40
N ASP A 665 -17.91 -8.12 11.79
CA ASP A 665 -17.86 -6.66 11.86
C ASP A 665 -17.16 -6.15 13.12
N ASN A 666 -17.08 -6.97 14.18
CA ASN A 666 -16.38 -6.65 15.42
C ASN A 666 -15.25 -7.63 15.74
N VAL A 667 -14.10 -7.08 16.14
CA VAL A 667 -13.00 -7.88 16.69
C VAL A 667 -13.24 -8.06 18.20
N PRO A 668 -13.22 -9.30 18.73
CA PRO A 668 -13.39 -9.53 20.16
C PRO A 668 -12.45 -8.69 21.04
N VAL A 669 -12.89 -8.44 22.27
CA VAL A 669 -12.10 -7.70 23.26
C VAL A 669 -10.75 -8.40 23.54
N ASP A 670 -9.74 -7.64 23.97
CA ASP A 670 -8.38 -8.16 24.17
C ASP A 670 -8.34 -9.42 25.06
N SER A 671 -9.07 -9.42 26.18
CA SER A 671 -9.13 -10.59 27.08
C SER A 671 -9.64 -11.86 26.40
N TYR A 672 -10.54 -11.73 25.42
CA TYR A 672 -11.04 -12.86 24.63
C TYR A 672 -9.95 -13.37 23.68
N MET A 673 -9.34 -12.47 22.91
CA MET A 673 -8.29 -12.80 21.95
C MET A 673 -7.05 -13.41 22.61
N GLN A 674 -6.65 -12.92 23.79
CA GLN A 674 -5.55 -13.49 24.56
C GLN A 674 -5.85 -14.94 25.00
N THR A 675 -7.09 -15.22 25.41
CA THR A 675 -7.51 -16.61 25.71
C THR A 675 -7.44 -17.49 24.46
N ALA A 676 -7.86 -16.98 23.30
CA ALA A 676 -7.76 -17.70 22.03
C ALA A 676 -6.30 -17.98 21.63
N MET A 677 -5.42 -16.99 21.71
CA MET A 677 -3.99 -17.16 21.42
C MET A 677 -3.32 -18.18 22.35
N ALA A 678 -3.71 -18.21 23.63
CA ALA A 678 -3.21 -19.19 24.58
C ALA A 678 -3.69 -20.62 24.29
N ALA A 679 -4.85 -20.79 23.65
CA ALA A 679 -5.44 -22.09 23.35
C ALA A 679 -4.86 -22.78 22.10
N VAL A 680 -4.28 -22.01 21.17
CA VAL A 680 -3.69 -22.54 19.93
C VAL A 680 -2.18 -22.75 20.05
N SER A 681 -1.63 -23.73 19.34
CA SER A 681 -0.19 -24.06 19.41
C SER A 681 0.69 -23.12 18.61
N GLY A 682 0.14 -22.42 17.61
CA GLY A 682 0.89 -21.56 16.70
C GLY A 682 1.65 -22.34 15.64
N GLY A 683 1.91 -21.73 14.50
CA GLY A 683 2.51 -22.38 13.34
C GLY A 683 2.87 -21.37 12.26
N ARG A 684 2.93 -21.86 11.03
CA ARG A 684 3.18 -21.03 9.84
C ARG A 684 2.19 -21.37 8.75
N VAL A 685 1.92 -20.37 7.92
CA VAL A 685 1.10 -20.55 6.71
C VAL A 685 1.82 -21.50 5.76
N HIS A 686 1.06 -22.46 5.21
CA HIS A 686 1.56 -23.38 4.20
C HIS A 686 1.11 -22.92 2.83
N VAL A 687 2.07 -22.64 1.95
CA VAL A 687 1.81 -22.16 0.59
C VAL A 687 2.43 -23.14 -0.39
N ASN A 688 1.61 -23.75 -1.23
CA ASN A 688 2.09 -24.59 -2.32
C ASN A 688 2.48 -23.72 -3.53
N PRO A 689 3.49 -24.09 -4.33
CA PRO A 689 3.76 -23.41 -5.59
C PRO A 689 2.62 -23.62 -6.59
N ALA A 690 2.60 -22.83 -7.66
CA ALA A 690 1.65 -23.06 -8.75
C ALA A 690 1.80 -24.48 -9.32
N LYS A 691 0.68 -25.19 -9.49
CA LYS A 691 0.68 -26.47 -10.19
C LYS A 691 1.19 -26.25 -11.62
N GLN A 692 2.26 -26.96 -12.02
CA GLN A 692 2.76 -26.88 -13.38
C GLN A 692 1.75 -27.48 -14.36
N ALA A 693 1.58 -26.83 -15.51
CA ALA A 693 0.78 -27.36 -16.59
C ALA A 693 1.55 -28.51 -17.28
N ASP A 694 0.99 -29.72 -17.24
CA ASP A 694 1.55 -30.91 -17.86
C ASP A 694 1.04 -31.06 -19.31
N GLY A 695 1.97 -31.16 -20.27
CA GLY A 695 1.63 -31.43 -21.68
C GLY A 695 2.38 -30.55 -22.68
N SER A 696 3.01 -31.15 -23.68
CA SER A 696 4.05 -30.50 -24.50
C SER A 696 3.65 -30.09 -25.92
N TYR A 697 2.35 -30.14 -26.29
CA TYR A 697 2.02 -29.94 -27.70
C TYR A 697 0.59 -29.45 -27.98
N VAL A 698 0.48 -28.31 -28.66
CA VAL A 698 -0.76 -27.88 -29.34
C VAL A 698 -0.41 -27.48 -30.77
N ALA A 699 -1.12 -28.05 -31.74
CA ALA A 699 -0.90 -27.83 -33.17
C ALA A 699 -1.80 -26.73 -33.79
N GLY A 700 -2.37 -25.83 -32.98
CA GLY A 700 -3.40 -24.88 -33.44
C GLY A 700 -3.44 -23.54 -32.70
N ILE A 701 -4.02 -22.54 -33.37
CA ILE A 701 -4.26 -21.18 -32.87
C ILE A 701 -5.78 -20.92 -32.85
N PRO A 702 -6.32 -20.13 -31.90
CA PRO A 702 -7.73 -19.75 -31.88
C PRO A 702 -7.98 -18.63 -32.91
N GLY A 703 -7.81 -18.97 -34.20
CA GLY A 703 -7.74 -18.00 -35.31
C GLY A 703 -9.06 -17.28 -35.61
N ASP A 704 -10.18 -17.74 -35.06
CA ASP A 704 -11.51 -17.19 -35.22
C ASP A 704 -11.95 -16.27 -34.07
N ALA A 705 -11.06 -15.98 -33.10
CA ALA A 705 -11.32 -15.07 -31.99
C ALA A 705 -12.05 -13.80 -32.47
N ALA A 706 -13.14 -13.41 -31.78
CA ALA A 706 -14.01 -12.32 -32.18
C ALA A 706 -14.60 -11.60 -30.97
N VAL A 707 -14.72 -10.28 -31.07
CA VAL A 707 -15.47 -9.46 -30.12
C VAL A 707 -16.96 -9.65 -30.40
N ILE A 708 -17.71 -10.13 -29.42
CA ILE A 708 -19.16 -10.38 -29.54
C ILE A 708 -20.00 -9.34 -28.79
N ALA A 709 -19.42 -8.65 -27.81
CA ALA A 709 -20.07 -7.58 -27.09
C ALA A 709 -19.03 -6.54 -26.63
N SER A 710 -19.46 -5.29 -26.55
CA SER A 710 -18.71 -4.23 -25.90
C SER A 710 -19.68 -3.33 -25.16
N ASP A 711 -19.30 -2.95 -23.95
CA ASP A 711 -20.10 -2.13 -23.07
C ASP A 711 -19.32 -0.92 -22.52
N TYR A 712 -19.85 -0.21 -21.54
CA TYR A 712 -19.22 0.97 -20.95
C TYR A 712 -17.86 0.65 -20.33
N THR A 713 -17.70 -0.50 -19.69
CA THR A 713 -16.44 -0.86 -18.99
C THR A 713 -15.98 -2.29 -19.30
N SER A 714 -16.50 -2.91 -20.36
CA SER A 714 -16.18 -4.29 -20.68
C SER A 714 -16.20 -4.62 -22.17
N VAL A 715 -15.47 -5.67 -22.54
CA VAL A 715 -15.44 -6.28 -23.87
C VAL A 715 -15.50 -7.79 -23.71
N THR A 716 -16.43 -8.44 -24.40
CA THR A 716 -16.56 -9.92 -24.40
C THR A 716 -16.05 -10.48 -25.72
N ILE A 717 -15.18 -11.48 -25.60
CA ILE A 717 -14.48 -12.14 -26.70
C ILE A 717 -14.80 -13.63 -26.67
N THR A 718 -14.99 -14.23 -27.84
CA THR A 718 -15.19 -15.68 -28.01
C THR A 718 -14.27 -16.25 -29.07
N TRP A 719 -13.96 -17.54 -28.97
CA TRP A 719 -13.17 -18.30 -29.95
C TRP A 719 -13.67 -19.75 -30.05
N SER A 720 -13.22 -20.48 -31.07
CA SER A 720 -13.46 -21.92 -31.15
C SER A 720 -12.47 -22.71 -30.29
N PRO A 721 -12.87 -23.86 -29.71
CA PRO A 721 -11.96 -24.71 -28.95
C PRO A 721 -10.85 -25.27 -29.86
N VAL A 722 -9.62 -25.29 -29.34
CA VAL A 722 -8.44 -25.87 -29.97
C VAL A 722 -8.14 -27.22 -29.32
N ALA A 723 -7.97 -28.26 -30.14
CA ALA A 723 -7.70 -29.61 -29.65
C ALA A 723 -6.42 -29.67 -28.80
N ASN A 724 -6.50 -30.32 -27.63
CA ASN A 724 -5.42 -30.48 -26.66
C ASN A 724 -4.89 -29.17 -26.05
N ALA A 725 -5.59 -28.04 -26.20
CA ALA A 725 -5.23 -26.82 -25.48
C ALA A 725 -5.28 -27.06 -23.96
N LEU A 726 -4.27 -26.55 -23.23
CA LEU A 726 -4.26 -26.58 -21.77
C LEU A 726 -5.11 -25.45 -21.17
N GLY A 727 -5.30 -24.38 -21.95
CA GLY A 727 -6.07 -23.19 -21.60
C GLY A 727 -5.93 -22.12 -22.68
N TYR A 728 -6.51 -20.95 -22.43
CA TYR A 728 -6.47 -19.79 -23.32
C TYR A 728 -6.09 -18.52 -22.56
N ALA A 729 -4.98 -17.91 -22.95
CA ALA A 729 -4.54 -16.63 -22.41
C ALA A 729 -5.09 -15.48 -23.26
N VAL A 730 -5.76 -14.52 -22.63
CA VAL A 730 -6.28 -13.32 -23.29
C VAL A 730 -5.34 -12.15 -23.00
N TYR A 731 -4.86 -11.51 -24.06
CA TYR A 731 -3.99 -10.35 -23.99
C TYR A 731 -4.76 -9.11 -24.41
N GLN A 732 -4.60 -8.02 -23.65
CA GLN A 732 -5.05 -6.68 -24.01
C GLN A 732 -3.82 -5.81 -24.27
N ASN A 733 -3.71 -5.22 -25.45
CA ASN A 733 -2.58 -4.36 -25.85
C ASN A 733 -1.20 -5.00 -25.60
N GLY A 734 -1.11 -6.33 -25.74
CA GLY A 734 0.11 -7.12 -25.51
C GLY A 734 0.36 -7.55 -24.06
N GLY A 735 -0.43 -7.09 -23.08
CA GLY A 735 -0.37 -7.54 -21.69
C GLY A 735 -1.37 -8.66 -21.40
N LEU A 736 -0.95 -9.70 -20.67
CA LEU A 736 -1.85 -10.77 -20.21
C LEU A 736 -2.86 -10.21 -19.20
N VAL A 737 -4.16 -10.35 -19.49
CA VAL A 737 -5.23 -9.86 -18.61
C VAL A 737 -6.13 -10.96 -18.04
N LEU A 738 -6.19 -12.13 -18.69
CA LEU A 738 -6.98 -13.28 -18.23
C LEU A 738 -6.35 -14.58 -18.74
N GLU A 739 -6.57 -15.68 -18.04
CA GLU A 739 -6.20 -17.02 -18.50
C GLU A 739 -7.37 -17.98 -18.25
N MET A 740 -8.04 -18.47 -19.28
CA MET A 740 -9.20 -19.37 -19.13
C MET A 740 -8.79 -20.85 -19.21
N PRO A 741 -9.43 -21.76 -18.46
CA PRO A 741 -9.25 -23.19 -18.66
C PRO A 741 -9.74 -23.63 -20.05
N ALA A 742 -9.24 -24.76 -20.55
CA ALA A 742 -9.52 -25.25 -21.90
C ALA A 742 -11.01 -25.51 -22.20
N THR A 743 -11.82 -25.70 -21.16
CA THR A 743 -13.28 -25.90 -21.24
C THR A 743 -14.05 -24.61 -21.52
N LEU A 744 -13.43 -23.44 -21.37
CA LEU A 744 -14.06 -22.13 -21.54
C LEU A 744 -13.49 -21.43 -22.77
N THR A 745 -14.36 -21.06 -23.71
CA THR A 745 -13.98 -20.43 -24.99
C THR A 745 -14.56 -19.02 -25.14
N ARG A 746 -14.74 -18.35 -24.01
CA ARG A 746 -15.26 -17.00 -23.85
C ARG A 746 -14.51 -16.33 -22.70
N ALA A 747 -14.32 -15.02 -22.79
CA ALA A 747 -13.85 -14.20 -21.69
C ALA A 747 -14.47 -12.80 -21.78
N THR A 748 -14.74 -12.19 -20.63
CA THR A 748 -15.19 -10.80 -20.53
C THR A 748 -14.15 -9.98 -19.78
N VAL A 749 -13.39 -9.19 -20.53
CA VAL A 749 -12.42 -8.24 -19.97
C VAL A 749 -13.21 -7.03 -19.47
N GLY A 750 -13.23 -6.80 -18.16
CA GLY A 750 -13.91 -5.71 -17.46
C GLY A 750 -12.93 -4.65 -16.95
N MET A 751 -13.40 -3.79 -16.05
CA MET A 751 -12.65 -2.65 -15.47
C MET A 751 -11.98 -1.74 -16.51
N LEU A 752 -12.51 -1.73 -17.74
CA LEU A 752 -12.02 -0.86 -18.80
C LEU A 752 -12.56 0.56 -18.61
N GLN A 753 -11.76 1.55 -19.01
CA GLN A 753 -12.19 2.94 -18.98
C GLN A 753 -13.34 3.18 -19.99
N PRO A 754 -14.43 3.87 -19.61
CA PRO A 754 -15.47 4.26 -20.55
C PRO A 754 -14.96 5.15 -21.69
N GLY A 755 -15.50 4.95 -22.89
CA GLY A 755 -15.12 5.70 -24.10
C GLY A 755 -13.72 5.38 -24.65
N SER A 756 -13.12 4.26 -24.25
CA SER A 756 -11.84 3.79 -24.78
C SER A 756 -11.98 3.36 -26.23
N SER A 757 -11.05 3.79 -27.08
CA SER A 757 -10.95 3.39 -28.49
C SER A 757 -9.60 2.73 -28.80
N GLY A 758 -9.55 1.85 -29.79
CA GLY A 758 -8.29 1.22 -30.23
C GLY A 758 -7.78 0.14 -29.29
N LEU A 759 -8.63 -0.44 -28.45
CA LEU A 759 -8.28 -1.60 -27.64
C LEU A 759 -7.99 -2.77 -28.58
N SER A 760 -6.86 -3.43 -28.39
CA SER A 760 -6.46 -4.61 -29.16
C SER A 760 -6.45 -5.83 -28.26
N PHE A 761 -7.05 -6.91 -28.72
CA PHE A 761 -7.10 -8.17 -28.00
C PHE A 761 -6.56 -9.31 -28.82
N GLU A 762 -5.90 -10.25 -28.15
CA GLU A 762 -5.35 -11.46 -28.74
C GLU A 762 -5.62 -12.64 -27.80
N VAL A 763 -6.02 -13.77 -28.36
CA VAL A 763 -6.20 -15.02 -27.60
C VAL A 763 -5.10 -15.98 -28.01
N ARG A 764 -4.39 -16.54 -27.03
CA ARG A 764 -3.30 -17.50 -27.26
C ARG A 764 -3.62 -18.79 -26.53
N THR A 765 -3.22 -19.92 -27.09
CA THR A 765 -3.25 -21.19 -26.36
C THR A 765 -2.15 -21.21 -25.29
N VAL A 766 -2.48 -21.70 -24.09
CA VAL A 766 -1.51 -21.92 -23.01
C VAL A 766 -0.75 -23.22 -23.30
N LEU A 767 0.58 -23.19 -23.21
CA LEU A 767 1.49 -24.31 -23.45
C LEU A 767 2.47 -24.48 -22.27
N SER A 768 2.99 -25.70 -22.05
CA SER A 768 4.05 -25.94 -21.05
C SER A 768 5.44 -25.42 -21.44
N SER A 769 5.66 -25.11 -22.72
CA SER A 769 6.88 -24.49 -23.23
C SER A 769 6.51 -23.23 -24.00
N SER A 770 7.29 -22.17 -23.85
CA SER A 770 7.01 -20.75 -24.14
C SER A 770 6.77 -20.36 -25.61
N SER A 771 6.05 -21.16 -26.41
CA SER A 771 5.83 -20.93 -27.84
C SER A 771 4.35 -20.93 -28.25
N GLY A 772 3.55 -19.96 -27.79
CA GLY A 772 2.16 -19.82 -28.23
C GLY A 772 2.05 -19.06 -29.56
N GLY A 773 1.53 -19.70 -30.62
CA GLY A 773 1.09 -19.01 -31.82
C GLY A 773 -0.13 -18.12 -31.52
N GLY A 774 -0.05 -16.84 -31.87
CA GLY A 774 -1.12 -15.87 -31.64
C GLY A 774 -2.36 -16.07 -32.51
N SER A 775 -3.55 -15.75 -31.98
CA SER A 775 -4.73 -15.52 -32.84
C SER A 775 -4.55 -14.28 -33.71
N ARG A 776 -5.52 -14.03 -34.60
CA ARG A 776 -5.69 -12.68 -35.14
C ARG A 776 -5.90 -11.69 -33.99
N THR A 777 -5.28 -10.52 -34.07
CA THR A 777 -5.61 -9.39 -33.19
C THR A 777 -7.01 -8.88 -33.54
N VAL A 778 -7.88 -8.74 -32.55
CA VAL A 778 -9.21 -8.15 -32.70
C VAL A 778 -9.27 -6.79 -32.02
N SER A 779 -9.88 -5.80 -32.68
CA SER A 779 -10.04 -4.47 -32.12
C SER A 779 -11.41 -4.30 -31.46
N ALA A 780 -11.45 -3.53 -30.36
CA ALA A 780 -12.69 -3.17 -29.68
C ALA A 780 -12.66 -1.72 -29.17
N SER A 781 -13.81 -1.27 -28.68
CA SER A 781 -13.99 0.03 -28.03
C SER A 781 -15.07 -0.09 -26.96
N THR A 782 -14.98 0.70 -25.89
CA THR A 782 -16.04 0.79 -24.88
C THR A 782 -16.98 1.95 -25.17
N LYS A 783 -18.22 1.87 -24.67
CA LYS A 783 -19.21 2.96 -24.80
C LYS A 783 -18.79 4.17 -23.95
N SER A 784 -19.09 5.37 -24.43
CA SER A 784 -18.89 6.61 -23.64
C SER A 784 -20.07 6.86 -22.71
N LEU A 785 -19.80 7.34 -21.49
CA LEU A 785 -20.85 7.70 -20.53
C LEU A 785 -21.65 8.93 -21.02
N PRO A 786 -22.99 8.89 -21.02
CA PRO A 786 -23.82 10.06 -21.29
C PRO A 786 -23.55 11.16 -20.26
N GLY A 787 -23.14 12.34 -20.71
CA GLY A 787 -22.81 13.45 -19.80
C GLY A 787 -21.61 13.22 -18.88
N GLY A 788 -20.84 12.13 -19.08
CA GLY A 788 -19.80 11.70 -18.16
C GLY A 788 -20.31 11.02 -16.88
N GLU A 789 -21.61 10.72 -16.80
CA GLU A 789 -22.25 10.17 -15.61
C GLU A 789 -22.46 8.65 -15.73
N SER A 790 -22.13 7.92 -14.66
CA SER A 790 -22.32 6.46 -14.53
C SER A 790 -23.70 6.06 -14.02
N ILE A 791 -24.41 6.97 -13.34
CA ILE A 791 -25.78 6.82 -12.88
C ILE A 791 -26.62 7.92 -13.53
N THR A 792 -27.68 7.53 -14.23
CA THR A 792 -28.53 8.44 -15.02
C THR A 792 -30.00 8.07 -14.88
N ASN A 793 -30.90 8.85 -15.50
CA ASN A 793 -32.34 8.58 -15.55
C ASN A 793 -32.99 8.29 -14.19
N VAL A 794 -32.50 8.98 -13.15
CA VAL A 794 -33.00 8.81 -11.79
C VAL A 794 -34.38 9.46 -11.65
N ASN A 795 -35.34 8.71 -11.13
CA ASN A 795 -36.71 9.18 -10.96
C ASN A 795 -37.42 8.46 -9.79
N PHE A 796 -38.53 9.02 -9.33
CA PHE A 796 -39.40 8.36 -8.36
C PHE A 796 -40.87 8.60 -8.67
N LYS A 797 -41.74 7.68 -8.25
CA LYS A 797 -43.19 7.79 -8.40
C LYS A 797 -43.91 7.18 -7.21
N ARG A 798 -44.84 7.93 -6.62
CA ARG A 798 -45.72 7.43 -5.56
C ARG A 798 -46.86 6.58 -6.15
N ASN A 799 -47.11 5.42 -5.53
CA ASN A 799 -48.19 4.50 -5.84
C ASN A 799 -48.84 4.02 -4.53
N GLY A 800 -49.80 4.80 -4.02
CA GLY A 800 -50.35 4.59 -2.68
C GLY A 800 -49.26 4.74 -1.60
N ASP A 801 -49.15 3.75 -0.72
CA ASP A 801 -48.15 3.70 0.38
C ASP A 801 -46.77 3.21 -0.08
N THR A 802 -46.62 2.84 -1.35
CA THR A 802 -45.34 2.41 -1.94
C THR A 802 -44.80 3.50 -2.85
N VAL A 803 -43.51 3.77 -2.77
CA VAL A 803 -42.80 4.64 -3.71
C VAL A 803 -41.86 3.79 -4.56
N VAL A 804 -41.95 3.98 -5.88
CA VAL A 804 -41.10 3.32 -6.86
C VAL A 804 -40.00 4.27 -7.27
N TYR A 805 -38.74 3.93 -6.97
CA TYR A 805 -37.56 4.66 -7.43
C TYR A 805 -36.91 3.89 -8.58
N THR A 806 -36.38 4.60 -9.57
CA THR A 806 -35.67 4.02 -10.70
C THR A 806 -34.38 4.76 -10.98
N ALA A 807 -33.33 4.06 -11.40
CA ALA A 807 -32.08 4.66 -11.87
C ALA A 807 -31.41 3.74 -12.90
N ASP A 808 -30.79 4.32 -13.94
CA ASP A 808 -29.94 3.58 -14.86
C ASP A 808 -28.49 3.64 -14.38
N VAL A 809 -27.92 2.48 -14.04
CA VAL A 809 -26.54 2.32 -13.59
C VAL A 809 -25.73 1.66 -14.70
N LEU A 810 -24.84 2.43 -15.32
CA LEU A 810 -24.16 2.09 -16.57
C LEU A 810 -22.82 1.37 -16.39
N VAL A 811 -22.25 1.43 -15.19
CA VAL A 811 -20.98 0.79 -14.82
C VAL A 811 -21.18 -0.11 -13.60
N PRO A 812 -20.37 -1.17 -13.44
CA PRO A 812 -20.49 -2.05 -12.29
C PRO A 812 -20.06 -1.33 -11.00
N TYR A 813 -20.86 -1.47 -9.95
CA TYR A 813 -20.51 -1.05 -8.60
C TYR A 813 -20.48 -2.26 -7.65
N ALA A 814 -19.75 -2.15 -6.53
CA ALA A 814 -19.89 -3.11 -5.43
C ALA A 814 -21.26 -2.98 -4.76
N PHE A 815 -21.70 -1.74 -4.57
CA PHE A 815 -22.98 -1.40 -3.96
C PHE A 815 -23.74 -0.37 -4.80
N VAL A 816 -25.02 -0.63 -5.01
CA VAL A 816 -26.00 0.35 -5.51
C VAL A 816 -27.03 0.53 -4.41
N ARG A 817 -27.06 1.71 -3.79
CA ARG A 817 -27.88 2.01 -2.61
C ARG A 817 -28.89 3.10 -2.92
N LEU A 818 -30.07 2.99 -2.32
CA LEU A 818 -31.06 4.05 -2.26
C LEU A 818 -31.16 4.55 -0.81
N PHE A 819 -30.82 5.81 -0.62
CA PHE A 819 -31.01 6.52 0.64
C PHE A 819 -32.24 7.41 0.56
N ILE A 820 -33.04 7.46 1.63
CA ILE A 820 -34.25 8.28 1.69
C ILE A 820 -34.18 9.15 2.95
N GLY A 821 -34.42 10.44 2.75
CA GLY A 821 -34.46 11.45 3.80
C GLY A 821 -35.71 11.37 4.65
N GLY A 822 -35.68 12.12 5.74
CA GLY A 822 -36.78 12.25 6.70
C GLY A 822 -37.05 13.72 7.00
N PRO A 823 -37.91 14.03 7.98
CA PRO A 823 -38.26 15.40 8.27
C PRO A 823 -37.03 16.21 8.68
N HIS A 824 -37.00 17.47 8.24
CA HIS A 824 -35.95 18.41 8.63
C HIS A 824 -35.92 18.56 10.15
N LYS A 825 -34.71 18.42 10.70
CA LYS A 825 -34.41 18.63 12.12
C LYS A 825 -33.46 19.83 12.24
N ALA A 826 -33.56 20.55 13.35
CA ALA A 826 -32.68 21.67 13.68
C ALA A 826 -31.21 21.22 13.73
N VAL A 827 -30.30 22.10 13.35
CA VAL A 827 -28.86 21.86 13.44
C VAL A 827 -28.45 21.57 14.89
N GLY A 828 -27.58 20.58 15.09
CA GLY A 828 -27.23 20.08 16.43
C GLY A 828 -28.21 19.03 16.98
N ALA A 829 -29.27 18.68 16.26
CA ALA A 829 -30.09 17.52 16.58
C ALA A 829 -29.40 16.23 16.12
N ALA A 830 -29.64 15.14 16.86
CA ALA A 830 -29.28 13.80 16.42
C ALA A 830 -30.15 13.40 15.21
N GLY A 831 -29.53 12.92 14.15
CA GLY A 831 -30.27 12.26 13.09
C GLY A 831 -29.62 12.24 11.71
N GLY A 832 -29.80 11.09 11.08
CA GLY A 832 -29.54 10.84 9.67
C GLY A 832 -28.07 10.58 9.36
N TRP A 833 -27.84 9.70 8.40
CA TRP A 833 -26.53 9.48 7.82
C TRP A 833 -26.18 10.62 6.84
N PRO A 834 -25.07 11.35 7.03
CA PRO A 834 -24.65 12.41 6.12
C PRO A 834 -24.05 11.85 4.83
N ILE A 835 -24.56 12.30 3.69
CA ILE A 835 -24.06 11.97 2.36
C ILE A 835 -23.51 13.25 1.73
N ASP A 836 -22.19 13.28 1.51
CA ASP A 836 -21.50 14.43 0.90
C ASP A 836 -21.98 14.68 -0.53
N ALA A 837 -22.35 15.93 -0.80
CA ALA A 837 -22.79 16.44 -2.10
C ALA A 837 -21.78 17.42 -2.72
N GLY A 838 -20.61 17.59 -2.10
CA GLY A 838 -19.53 18.45 -2.57
C GLY A 838 -19.73 19.92 -2.17
N LEU A 839 -19.02 20.81 -2.85
CA LEU A 839 -19.10 22.24 -2.60
C LEU A 839 -20.16 22.90 -3.48
N ASN A 840 -20.98 23.74 -2.88
CA ASN A 840 -21.84 24.66 -3.62
C ASN A 840 -20.97 25.64 -4.41
N ALA A 841 -21.12 25.66 -5.74
CA ALA A 841 -20.28 26.49 -6.61
C ALA A 841 -20.42 28.01 -6.36
N ASP A 842 -21.60 28.46 -5.94
CA ASP A 842 -21.89 29.89 -5.72
C ASP A 842 -21.36 30.40 -4.37
N THR A 843 -21.30 29.53 -3.37
CA THR A 843 -20.96 29.92 -1.99
C THR A 843 -19.63 29.33 -1.50
N GLY A 844 -19.09 28.32 -2.18
CA GLY A 844 -17.88 27.59 -1.77
C GLY A 844 -18.07 26.73 -0.52
N MET A 845 -19.31 26.52 -0.07
CA MET A 845 -19.62 25.80 1.17
C MET A 845 -19.95 24.33 0.88
N GLY A 846 -19.57 23.44 1.80
CA GLY A 846 -19.96 22.03 1.73
C GLY A 846 -21.48 21.86 1.78
N GLN A 847 -21.97 20.91 0.98
CA GLN A 847 -23.36 20.49 0.92
C GLN A 847 -23.48 19.00 1.24
N TRP A 848 -24.57 18.58 1.86
CA TRP A 848 -24.83 17.17 2.14
C TRP A 848 -26.34 16.85 2.15
N LYS A 849 -26.67 15.57 2.16
CA LYS A 849 -28.01 15.04 2.43
C LYS A 849 -28.01 14.24 3.72
N LEU A 850 -29.07 14.33 4.53
CA LEU A 850 -29.23 13.53 5.74
C LEU A 850 -30.23 12.40 5.47
N ALA A 851 -29.73 11.19 5.30
CA ALA A 851 -30.54 10.01 5.03
C ALA A 851 -31.08 9.41 6.33
N SER A 852 -32.41 9.25 6.43
CA SER A 852 -33.05 8.58 7.58
C SER A 852 -33.25 7.09 7.34
N TYR A 853 -33.27 6.69 6.07
CA TYR A 853 -33.53 5.32 5.65
C TYR A 853 -32.55 4.89 4.55
N LEU A 854 -32.28 3.58 4.50
CA LEU A 854 -31.42 2.93 3.51
C LEU A 854 -32.14 1.71 2.95
N VAL A 855 -32.14 1.57 1.63
CA VAL A 855 -32.46 0.33 0.92
C VAL A 855 -31.18 -0.20 0.29
N GLU A 856 -30.82 -1.44 0.61
CA GLU A 856 -29.64 -2.12 0.11
C GLU A 856 -29.94 -3.60 -0.20
N GLY A 857 -29.31 -4.12 -1.27
CA GLY A 857 -29.26 -5.54 -1.58
C GLY A 857 -29.32 -5.82 -3.09
N ASN A 858 -30.02 -6.89 -3.47
CA ASN A 858 -30.32 -7.27 -4.84
C ASN A 858 -31.73 -7.89 -4.98
N ASP A 859 -32.03 -8.49 -6.13
CA ASP A 859 -33.33 -9.10 -6.47
C ASP A 859 -33.72 -10.28 -5.54
N PHE A 860 -32.76 -10.86 -4.81
CA PHE A 860 -32.98 -11.97 -3.88
C PHE A 860 -33.12 -11.50 -2.43
N TYR A 861 -32.25 -10.57 -2.02
CA TYR A 861 -32.24 -9.99 -0.68
C TYR A 861 -32.40 -8.48 -0.77
N SER A 862 -33.41 -7.91 -0.13
CA SER A 862 -33.60 -6.47 -0.14
C SER A 862 -33.99 -5.95 1.24
N GLY A 863 -32.99 -5.44 1.95
CA GLY A 863 -33.16 -4.87 3.27
C GLY A 863 -33.63 -3.42 3.19
N PHE A 864 -34.60 -3.08 4.03
CA PHE A 864 -35.02 -1.71 4.29
C PHE A 864 -34.70 -1.36 5.73
N TYR A 865 -33.90 -0.32 5.92
CA TYR A 865 -33.29 0.02 7.18
C TYR A 865 -33.62 1.44 7.62
N LYS A 866 -33.69 1.65 8.93
CA LYS A 866 -33.76 2.97 9.55
C LYS A 866 -32.43 3.30 10.22
N TYR A 867 -31.93 4.50 9.99
CA TYR A 867 -30.71 4.99 10.62
C TYR A 867 -30.87 5.01 12.14
N SER A 868 -29.90 4.43 12.84
CA SER A 868 -29.89 4.31 14.30
C SER A 868 -28.56 4.76 14.92
N GLY A 869 -27.65 5.30 14.12
CA GLY A 869 -26.36 5.82 14.59
C GLY A 869 -26.48 7.11 15.41
N SER A 870 -25.39 7.46 16.08
CA SER A 870 -25.36 8.55 17.07
C SER A 870 -25.04 9.94 16.49
N TYR A 871 -24.96 10.06 15.16
CA TYR A 871 -24.51 11.28 14.49
C TYR A 871 -25.34 12.52 14.86
N ILE A 872 -24.62 13.59 15.18
CA ILE A 872 -25.18 14.92 15.48
C ILE A 872 -24.67 15.89 14.42
N GLU A 873 -25.59 16.56 13.73
CA GLU A 873 -25.28 17.58 12.73
C GLU A 873 -24.46 18.72 13.36
N ALA A 874 -23.39 19.14 12.69
CA ALA A 874 -22.38 20.09 13.18
C ALA A 874 -21.55 19.65 14.41
N GLY A 875 -21.65 18.39 14.83
CA GLY A 875 -20.77 17.78 15.83
C GLY A 875 -19.35 17.50 15.29
N SER A 876 -18.40 17.24 16.21
CA SER A 876 -17.02 16.85 15.86
C SER A 876 -16.83 15.34 15.69
N SER A 877 -17.86 14.54 15.99
CA SER A 877 -17.82 13.09 15.87
C SER A 877 -18.14 12.66 14.44
N ASN A 878 -17.48 11.61 13.97
CA ASN A 878 -17.84 10.97 12.71
C ASN A 878 -19.23 10.32 12.81
N ALA A 879 -19.92 10.20 11.69
CA ALA A 879 -21.16 9.45 11.65
C ALA A 879 -20.87 7.95 11.76
N ASP A 880 -21.57 7.28 12.67
CA ASP A 880 -21.50 5.83 12.80
C ASP A 880 -22.40 5.19 11.73
N TRP A 881 -21.87 4.22 10.98
CA TRP A 881 -22.63 3.44 10.01
C TRP A 881 -23.48 2.40 10.73
N THR A 882 -24.54 2.86 11.40
CA THR A 882 -25.41 2.01 12.21
C THR A 882 -26.85 2.10 11.71
N TRP A 883 -27.38 0.94 11.31
CA TRP A 883 -28.67 0.81 10.66
C TRP A 883 -29.47 -0.31 11.32
N THR A 884 -30.71 -0.02 11.72
CA THR A 884 -31.63 -1.01 12.27
C THR A 884 -32.55 -1.56 11.19
N PRO A 885 -32.74 -2.90 11.09
CA PRO A 885 -33.72 -3.48 10.19
C PRO A 885 -35.11 -2.90 10.45
N HIS A 886 -35.74 -2.39 9.39
CA HIS A 886 -37.08 -1.82 9.44
C HIS A 886 -38.09 -2.68 8.66
N GLY A 887 -37.66 -3.28 7.54
CA GLY A 887 -38.49 -4.18 6.73
C GLY A 887 -37.76 -4.64 5.47
N THR A 888 -38.53 -4.91 4.42
CA THR A 888 -38.01 -5.25 3.08
C THR A 888 -38.54 -4.27 2.03
N ALA A 889 -37.74 -3.97 1.02
CA ALA A 889 -38.10 -3.03 -0.05
C ALA A 889 -37.76 -3.63 -1.43
N PRO A 890 -38.61 -4.51 -2.00
CA PRO A 890 -38.29 -5.30 -3.18
C PRO A 890 -37.62 -4.51 -4.30
N GLN A 891 -36.48 -5.01 -4.77
CA GLN A 891 -35.73 -4.40 -5.87
C GLN A 891 -35.59 -5.36 -7.05
N SER A 892 -35.43 -4.80 -8.23
CA SER A 892 -35.19 -5.55 -9.46
C SER A 892 -34.23 -4.81 -10.38
N GLN A 893 -33.51 -5.55 -11.22
CA GLN A 893 -32.68 -5.00 -12.28
C GLN A 893 -33.09 -5.54 -13.66
N SER A 894 -33.32 -4.63 -14.61
CA SER A 894 -33.56 -4.95 -16.03
C SER A 894 -32.64 -4.13 -16.92
N GLY A 895 -31.62 -4.78 -17.50
CA GLY A 895 -30.53 -4.07 -18.17
C GLY A 895 -29.78 -3.17 -17.18
N TYR A 896 -29.65 -1.88 -17.49
CA TYR A 896 -29.06 -0.90 -16.59
C TYR A 896 -30.05 -0.36 -15.54
N THR A 897 -31.35 -0.59 -15.73
CA THR A 897 -32.38 0.04 -14.89
C THR A 897 -32.57 -0.75 -13.61
N TYR A 898 -32.19 -0.14 -12.49
CA TYR A 898 -32.54 -0.55 -11.14
C TYR A 898 -33.91 0.03 -10.77
N THR A 899 -34.73 -0.78 -10.11
CA THR A 899 -36.03 -0.38 -9.58
C THR A 899 -36.15 -0.78 -8.12
N TRP A 900 -36.50 0.16 -7.24
CA TRP A 900 -36.78 -0.10 -5.82
C TRP A 900 -38.24 0.18 -5.51
N ASN A 901 -38.95 -0.79 -4.92
CA ASN A 901 -40.33 -0.66 -4.47
C ASN A 901 -40.34 -0.52 -2.95
N VAL A 902 -40.41 0.71 -2.47
CA VAL A 902 -40.20 1.02 -1.05
C VAL A 902 -41.52 1.26 -0.34
N PRO A 903 -41.89 0.45 0.66
CA PRO A 903 -43.12 0.65 1.44
C PRO A 903 -42.89 1.75 2.48
N LEU A 904 -43.34 2.97 2.16
CA LEU A 904 -43.18 4.13 3.05
C LEU A 904 -44.40 4.39 3.96
N GLY A 905 -45.47 3.61 3.82
CA GLY A 905 -46.64 3.69 4.71
C GLY A 905 -46.25 3.58 6.19
N GLY A 906 -46.64 4.57 7.00
CA GLY A 906 -46.34 4.60 8.44
C GLY A 906 -44.91 5.04 8.80
N THR A 907 -44.09 5.45 7.82
CA THR A 907 -42.78 6.06 8.03
C THR A 907 -42.87 7.59 8.03
N ASP A 908 -41.81 8.27 8.50
CA ASP A 908 -41.63 9.71 8.36
C ASP A 908 -40.78 10.09 7.12
N ALA A 909 -40.55 9.15 6.21
CA ALA A 909 -39.71 9.35 5.03
C ALA A 909 -40.33 10.38 4.06
N ILE A 910 -39.48 11.21 3.46
CA ILE A 910 -39.86 12.21 2.45
C ILE A 910 -39.49 11.67 1.06
N PRO A 911 -40.46 11.32 0.18
CA PRO A 911 -40.14 10.58 -1.04
C PRO A 911 -39.29 11.31 -2.09
N ASP A 912 -39.38 12.63 -2.16
CA ASP A 912 -38.58 13.46 -3.05
C ASP A 912 -37.20 13.79 -2.48
N ASP A 913 -36.96 13.52 -1.19
CA ASP A 913 -35.67 13.68 -0.52
C ASP A 913 -34.92 12.34 -0.53
N TYR A 914 -34.05 12.13 -1.51
CA TYR A 914 -33.35 10.85 -1.67
C TYR A 914 -31.96 11.01 -2.26
N ALA A 915 -31.15 9.95 -2.18
CA ALA A 915 -29.91 9.81 -2.93
C ALA A 915 -29.79 8.40 -3.50
N VAL A 916 -29.51 8.27 -4.79
CA VAL A 916 -29.06 7.01 -5.40
C VAL A 916 -27.54 7.05 -5.46
N GLN A 917 -26.90 6.05 -4.85
CA GLN A 917 -25.45 5.98 -4.73
C GLN A 917 -24.91 4.71 -5.40
N GLY A 918 -23.88 4.86 -6.23
CA GLY A 918 -22.99 3.77 -6.63
C GLY A 918 -21.65 3.90 -5.93
N GLN A 919 -21.17 2.82 -5.30
CA GLN A 919 -19.89 2.78 -4.60
C GLN A 919 -19.12 1.48 -4.87
N GLY A 920 -17.81 1.59 -5.07
CA GLY A 920 -16.88 0.46 -5.26
C GLY A 920 -16.72 0.05 -6.73
N TYR A 921 -15.52 -0.32 -7.17
CA TYR A 921 -15.15 -0.67 -8.56
C TYR A 921 -15.30 0.44 -9.63
N ALA A 922 -15.85 1.59 -9.25
CA ALA A 922 -15.90 2.81 -10.04
C ALA A 922 -15.97 4.03 -9.09
N PRO A 923 -15.64 5.25 -9.57
CA PRO A 923 -15.80 6.47 -8.79
C PRO A 923 -17.19 6.56 -8.16
N ILE A 924 -17.21 6.89 -6.86
CA ILE A 924 -18.45 7.07 -6.12
C ILE A 924 -19.29 8.14 -6.82
N GLN A 925 -20.56 7.84 -7.05
CA GLN A 925 -21.49 8.80 -7.63
C GLN A 925 -22.77 8.81 -6.81
N ASN A 926 -23.15 10.01 -6.37
CA ASN A 926 -24.41 10.29 -5.69
C ASN A 926 -25.29 11.13 -6.61
N ILE A 927 -26.50 10.66 -6.92
CA ILE A 927 -27.53 11.46 -7.58
C ILE A 927 -28.60 11.80 -6.54
N PHE A 928 -28.77 13.10 -6.29
CA PHE A 928 -29.65 13.61 -5.25
C PHE A 928 -31.01 14.05 -5.81
N GLY A 929 -32.08 13.67 -5.12
CA GLY A 929 -33.41 14.29 -5.26
C GLY A 929 -33.71 15.18 -4.06
N GLY A 930 -34.48 16.26 -4.26
CA GLY A 930 -34.84 17.20 -3.20
C GLY A 930 -33.74 18.21 -2.86
N ALA A 931 -33.93 19.02 -1.83
CA ALA A 931 -32.96 20.06 -1.43
C ALA A 931 -31.73 19.45 -0.73
N LEU A 932 -30.57 20.08 -0.90
CA LEU A 932 -29.34 19.77 -0.16
C LEU A 932 -29.23 20.68 1.07
N ARG A 933 -28.56 20.21 2.13
CA ARG A 933 -28.23 21.00 3.32
C ARG A 933 -26.88 21.68 3.18
N SER A 934 -26.72 22.84 3.80
CA SER A 934 -25.53 23.68 3.85
C SER A 934 -25.58 24.60 5.08
N TYR A 935 -24.44 25.05 5.61
CA TYR A 935 -24.39 25.98 6.75
C TYR A 935 -24.18 27.42 6.26
N LYS A 936 -25.15 28.32 6.43
CA LYS A 936 -24.98 29.73 6.01
C LYS A 936 -25.32 30.78 7.06
N CYS A 937 -24.52 30.95 8.11
CA CYS A 937 -24.54 32.18 8.92
C CYS A 937 -23.20 32.46 9.61
N ASP A 938 -22.42 33.46 9.17
CA ASP A 938 -21.35 34.16 9.92
C ASP A 938 -20.54 33.32 10.96
N GLY A 939 -20.11 32.11 10.59
CA GLY A 939 -19.33 31.22 11.47
C GLY A 939 -20.11 30.49 12.57
N GLN A 940 -21.43 30.32 12.43
CA GLN A 940 -22.28 29.51 13.30
C GLN A 940 -23.15 28.53 12.48
N PRO A 941 -23.45 27.32 12.98
CA PRO A 941 -24.30 26.36 12.28
C PRO A 941 -25.76 26.87 12.20
N CYS A 942 -26.28 27.14 11.01
CA CYS A 942 -27.69 27.43 10.75
C CYS A 942 -28.11 26.80 9.41
N ASP A 943 -29.37 26.36 9.30
CA ASP A 943 -29.97 25.73 8.11
C ASP A 943 -30.08 26.76 6.96
N ASP A 944 -29.52 26.47 5.79
CA ASP A 944 -29.61 27.31 4.59
C ASP A 944 -30.87 27.02 3.74
N ASN A 945 -31.86 26.33 4.31
CA ASN A 945 -33.16 26.15 3.69
C ASN A 945 -33.64 27.47 3.07
N PRO A 946 -33.90 27.52 1.73
CA PRO A 946 -34.21 28.74 1.00
C PRO A 946 -35.51 29.40 1.48
N ASP A 947 -36.33 28.69 2.23
CA ASP A 947 -37.51 29.24 2.88
C ASP A 947 -37.14 30.15 4.04
N TYR A 948 -35.95 30.03 4.63
CA TYR A 948 -35.46 30.89 5.70
C TYR A 948 -34.49 31.95 5.19
N ASP A 949 -34.62 33.17 5.73
CA ASP A 949 -33.68 34.27 5.50
C ASP A 949 -33.47 35.03 6.80
N CYS A 950 -32.29 34.86 7.41
CA CYS A 950 -31.90 35.57 8.63
C CYS A 950 -31.50 37.04 8.40
N LYS A 951 -31.59 37.54 7.17
CA LYS A 951 -31.44 38.97 6.91
C LYS A 951 -32.63 39.73 7.50
N GLY A 952 -32.32 40.60 8.44
CA GLY A 952 -33.22 41.64 8.92
C GLY A 952 -32.67 43.02 8.61
N SER A 953 -33.27 44.03 9.24
CA SER A 953 -32.70 45.36 9.30
C SER A 953 -31.29 45.34 9.92
N THR A 954 -30.43 46.30 9.53
CA THR A 954 -29.13 46.51 10.19
C THR A 954 -29.28 46.82 11.68
N LEU A 955 -30.47 47.25 12.12
CA LEU A 955 -30.81 47.53 13.51
C LEU A 955 -31.20 46.29 14.32
N CYS A 956 -31.18 45.10 13.70
CA CYS A 956 -31.46 43.85 14.37
C CYS A 956 -30.50 43.53 15.52
N TRP A 957 -29.34 44.19 15.56
CA TRP A 957 -28.34 44.10 16.63
C TRP A 957 -28.66 44.95 17.88
N THR A 958 -29.81 45.62 17.92
CA THR A 958 -30.23 46.43 19.09
C THR A 958 -30.27 45.54 20.35
N PRO A 959 -29.58 45.92 21.46
CA PRO A 959 -29.34 45.02 22.60
C PRO A 959 -30.58 44.34 23.20
N ALA A 960 -31.75 44.99 23.18
CA ALA A 960 -33.00 44.49 23.76
C ALA A 960 -33.99 43.86 22.74
N LEU A 961 -33.63 43.78 21.45
CA LEU A 961 -34.57 43.42 20.39
C LEU A 961 -35.15 42.01 20.54
N LEU A 962 -34.33 41.02 20.88
CA LEU A 962 -34.78 39.63 21.02
C LEU A 962 -35.89 39.51 22.07
N LYS A 963 -35.69 40.14 23.24
CA LYS A 963 -36.68 40.19 24.30
C LYS A 963 -37.99 40.82 23.82
N TRP A 964 -37.91 41.88 23.01
CA TRP A 964 -39.11 42.49 22.42
C TRP A 964 -39.80 41.57 21.41
N CYS A 965 -39.07 40.79 20.61
CA CYS A 965 -39.67 39.83 19.70
C CYS A 965 -40.40 38.71 20.45
N ASP A 966 -39.80 38.21 21.53
CA ASP A 966 -40.41 37.21 22.40
C ASP A 966 -41.66 37.76 23.08
N GLU A 967 -41.64 39.01 23.54
CA GLU A 967 -42.82 39.68 24.10
C GLU A 967 -43.89 39.93 23.02
N ALA A 968 -43.51 40.28 21.78
CA ALA A 968 -44.45 40.47 20.68
C ALA A 968 -45.18 39.17 20.31
N VAL A 969 -44.44 38.06 20.14
CA VAL A 969 -45.04 36.78 19.73
C VAL A 969 -45.89 36.16 20.85
N ASN A 970 -45.49 36.31 22.11
CA ASN A 970 -46.22 35.74 23.24
C ASN A 970 -47.49 36.52 23.60
N ASN A 971 -47.65 37.74 23.09
CA ASN A 971 -48.86 38.55 23.24
C ASN A 971 -49.79 38.47 22.01
N LEU A 972 -49.61 37.49 21.11
CA LEU A 972 -50.57 37.19 20.05
C LEU A 972 -51.88 36.60 20.62
N THR A 973 -52.98 36.75 19.88
CA THR A 973 -54.22 36.01 20.14
C THR A 973 -54.04 34.56 19.68
N ARG A 974 -53.63 33.68 20.60
CA ARG A 974 -53.28 32.26 20.36
C ARG A 974 -54.51 31.38 20.15
N THR A 975 -55.01 31.32 18.92
CA THR A 975 -56.10 30.43 18.48
C THR A 975 -55.81 29.86 17.10
N ASP A 976 -56.49 28.77 16.73
CA ASP A 976 -56.41 28.17 15.37
C ASP A 976 -57.26 28.90 14.32
N ALA A 977 -58.05 29.91 14.73
CA ALA A 977 -58.78 30.74 13.77
C ALA A 977 -57.81 31.67 13.02
N LEU A 978 -58.02 31.84 11.70
CA LEU A 978 -57.24 32.70 10.79
C LEU A 978 -57.43 34.18 11.12
N THR A 979 -56.77 34.61 12.20
CA THR A 979 -56.99 35.89 12.88
C THR A 979 -56.13 37.00 12.26
N TYR A 980 -55.00 36.64 11.67
CA TYR A 980 -54.06 37.60 11.08
C TYR A 980 -54.08 37.49 9.55
N ALA A 981 -54.08 38.63 8.84
CA ALA A 981 -54.08 38.63 7.37
C ALA A 981 -53.51 39.92 6.77
N THR A 982 -53.02 39.85 5.52
CA THR A 982 -52.53 41.02 4.75
C THR A 982 -53.63 41.77 3.99
N PHE A 983 -54.90 41.36 4.16
CA PHE A 983 -56.08 41.94 3.52
C PHE A 983 -57.24 42.14 4.50
N GLY A 984 -58.29 42.84 4.04
CA GLY A 984 -59.53 42.98 4.82
C GLY A 984 -59.41 43.84 6.09
N GLY A 985 -58.34 44.62 6.24
CA GLY A 985 -58.11 45.48 7.42
C GLY A 985 -57.81 44.72 8.71
N ARG A 986 -57.50 43.43 8.62
CA ARG A 986 -57.08 42.60 9.76
C ARG A 986 -55.62 42.92 10.13
N GLN A 987 -55.25 42.57 11.36
CA GLN A 987 -53.88 42.70 11.85
C GLN A 987 -52.98 41.69 11.11
N THR A 988 -51.73 42.03 10.83
CA THR A 988 -50.75 41.12 10.19
C THR A 988 -49.91 40.36 11.21
N GLY A 989 -49.95 40.76 12.48
CA GLY A 989 -49.18 40.14 13.55
C GLY A 989 -49.18 41.01 14.80
N ASN A 990 -48.06 41.04 15.52
CA ASN A 990 -47.89 41.89 16.70
C ASN A 990 -46.48 42.48 16.78
N CYS A 991 -46.32 43.52 17.60
CA CYS A 991 -45.03 44.12 17.89
C CYS A 991 -44.97 44.53 19.38
N HIS A 992 -43.75 44.71 19.89
CA HIS A 992 -43.57 45.12 21.29
C HIS A 992 -42.35 46.01 21.48
N ASN A 993 -42.44 46.92 22.45
CA ASN A 993 -41.33 47.74 22.96
C ASN A 993 -41.56 48.13 24.43
N ASN A 994 -40.54 48.74 25.04
CA ASN A 994 -40.61 49.29 26.41
C ASN A 994 -40.58 50.83 26.40
N GLY A 995 -41.47 51.48 25.64
CA GLY A 995 -41.62 52.94 25.64
C GLY A 995 -40.61 53.72 24.79
N ALA A 996 -39.91 53.03 23.88
CA ALA A 996 -38.95 53.62 22.94
C ALA A 996 -39.54 53.73 21.52
N SER A 997 -38.93 54.54 20.66
CA SER A 997 -39.22 54.61 19.21
C SER A 997 -38.82 53.35 18.43
N SER A 998 -38.33 52.32 19.13
CA SER A 998 -37.71 51.10 18.63
C SER A 998 -38.50 49.90 19.13
N ALA A 999 -38.90 48.99 18.25
CA ALA A 999 -39.68 47.80 18.58
C ALA A 999 -39.22 46.58 17.77
N CYS A 1000 -39.62 45.38 18.19
CA CYS A 1000 -39.61 44.19 17.32
C CYS A 1000 -41.02 43.90 16.84
N GLY A 1001 -41.18 43.51 15.58
CA GLY A 1001 -42.44 43.01 15.01
C GLY A 1001 -42.32 41.58 14.51
N VAL A 1002 -43.38 40.79 14.68
CA VAL A 1002 -43.56 39.44 14.14
C VAL A 1002 -44.87 39.43 13.35
N PHE A 1003 -44.80 39.26 12.03
CA PHE A 1003 -45.96 39.44 11.15
C PHE A 1003 -45.91 38.58 9.88
N ILE A 1004 -47.08 38.28 9.32
CA ILE A 1004 -47.23 37.69 7.99
C ILE A 1004 -47.17 38.75 6.88
N GLN A 1005 -46.60 38.38 5.74
CA GLN A 1005 -46.42 39.18 4.54
C GLN A 1005 -46.74 38.37 3.28
N GLY A 1006 -47.06 39.06 2.19
CA GLY A 1006 -47.43 38.47 0.91
C GLY A 1006 -48.84 38.88 0.46
N ASP A 1007 -49.18 38.56 -0.78
CA ASP A 1007 -50.48 38.90 -1.37
C ASP A 1007 -51.55 37.90 -0.93
N ASN A 1008 -52.66 38.40 -0.36
CA ASN A 1008 -53.79 37.61 0.13
C ASN A 1008 -53.43 36.52 1.17
N CYS A 1009 -52.49 36.84 2.06
CA CYS A 1009 -52.02 35.93 3.09
C CYS A 1009 -52.86 36.01 4.36
N GLU A 1010 -53.19 34.87 4.96
CA GLU A 1010 -53.82 34.77 6.28
C GLU A 1010 -53.19 33.65 7.11
N ILE A 1011 -53.17 33.80 8.43
CA ILE A 1011 -52.53 32.87 9.35
C ILE A 1011 -53.23 32.89 10.71
N SER A 1012 -53.26 31.74 11.38
CA SER A 1012 -53.74 31.66 12.76
C SER A 1012 -52.70 32.24 13.73
N GLY A 1013 -53.14 32.67 14.91
CA GLY A 1013 -52.18 33.08 15.95
C GLY A 1013 -51.38 31.88 16.47
N ASN A 1014 -51.89 30.66 16.30
CA ASN A 1014 -51.16 29.45 16.62
C ASN A 1014 -50.00 29.20 15.67
N ASP A 1015 -50.27 29.25 14.37
CA ASP A 1015 -49.29 29.04 13.31
C ASP A 1015 -48.24 30.15 13.26
N LEU A 1016 -48.63 31.42 13.45
CA LEU A 1016 -47.67 32.55 13.41
C LEU A 1016 -46.59 32.44 14.49
N TRP A 1017 -46.94 31.93 15.67
CA TRP A 1017 -45.97 31.67 16.73
C TRP A 1017 -45.16 30.39 16.46
N HIS A 1018 -45.75 29.36 15.85
CA HIS A 1018 -44.99 28.17 15.45
C HIS A 1018 -43.94 28.52 14.39
N ASP A 1019 -44.31 29.35 13.42
CA ASP A 1019 -43.38 29.90 12.42
C ASP A 1019 -42.30 30.77 13.09
N TYR A 1020 -42.65 31.56 14.12
CA TYR A 1020 -41.64 32.25 14.93
C TYR A 1020 -40.65 31.27 15.57
N GLN A 1021 -41.14 30.21 16.21
CA GLN A 1021 -40.28 29.21 16.80
C GLN A 1021 -39.42 28.52 15.74
N ASN A 1022 -39.98 28.19 14.57
CA ASN A 1022 -39.27 27.58 13.45
C ASN A 1022 -38.18 28.49 12.90
N ILE A 1023 -38.41 29.81 12.77
CA ILE A 1023 -37.38 30.77 12.37
C ILE A 1023 -36.24 30.81 13.41
N ARG A 1024 -36.56 30.67 14.70
CA ARG A 1024 -35.57 30.63 15.79
C ARG A 1024 -34.80 29.30 15.86
N SER A 1025 -35.46 28.19 15.58
CA SER A 1025 -34.92 26.84 15.81
C SER A 1025 -34.43 26.17 14.53
N LEU A 1026 -35.25 26.11 13.49
CA LEU A 1026 -34.94 25.49 12.20
C LEU A 1026 -34.05 26.42 11.36
N GLY A 1027 -34.48 27.66 11.11
CA GLY A 1027 -33.68 28.65 10.37
C GLY A 1027 -32.48 29.23 11.14
N GLY A 1028 -32.38 28.97 12.46
CA GLY A 1028 -31.25 29.40 13.30
C GLY A 1028 -31.08 30.91 13.47
N CYS A 1029 -32.12 31.72 13.20
CA CYS A 1029 -31.99 33.17 13.19
C CYS A 1029 -31.97 33.76 14.60
N GLN A 1030 -30.82 34.28 15.05
CA GLN A 1030 -30.61 34.72 16.45
C GLN A 1030 -31.43 35.96 16.88
N ARG A 1031 -31.76 36.88 15.96
CA ARG A 1031 -32.45 38.15 16.33
C ARG A 1031 -33.58 38.53 15.39
N CYS A 1032 -33.32 38.55 14.09
CA CYS A 1032 -34.31 38.79 13.06
C CYS A 1032 -34.21 37.69 12.02
N GLY A 1033 -35.27 37.51 11.24
CA GLY A 1033 -35.28 36.56 10.17
C GLY A 1033 -36.67 36.42 9.58
N SER A 1034 -36.80 35.53 8.61
CA SER A 1034 -38.07 35.29 7.96
C SER A 1034 -38.17 33.86 7.46
N PHE A 1035 -39.40 33.38 7.32
CA PHE A 1035 -39.75 32.05 6.83
C PHE A 1035 -40.81 32.17 5.74
N LYS A 1036 -40.55 31.56 4.59
CA LYS A 1036 -41.48 31.44 3.48
C LYS A 1036 -42.24 30.13 3.64
N ARG A 1037 -43.56 30.22 3.66
CA ARG A 1037 -44.48 29.10 3.82
C ARG A 1037 -44.83 28.50 2.46
N ASP A 1038 -45.27 27.25 2.47
CA ASP A 1038 -45.69 26.51 1.26
C ASP A 1038 -46.83 27.19 0.50
N ASP A 1039 -47.66 27.97 1.20
CA ASP A 1039 -48.76 28.77 0.64
C ASP A 1039 -48.27 30.04 -0.10
N GLY A 1040 -46.95 30.27 -0.15
CA GLY A 1040 -46.33 31.44 -0.78
C GLY A 1040 -46.26 32.67 0.13
N CYS A 1041 -46.84 32.61 1.32
CA CYS A 1041 -46.79 33.68 2.32
C CYS A 1041 -45.47 33.67 3.07
N LYS A 1042 -45.14 34.79 3.72
CA LYS A 1042 -43.86 34.96 4.42
C LYS A 1042 -44.08 35.49 5.84
N VAL A 1043 -43.64 34.75 6.85
CA VAL A 1043 -43.55 35.27 8.22
C VAL A 1043 -42.23 35.97 8.40
N LYS A 1044 -42.23 37.16 9.00
CA LYS A 1044 -41.04 37.99 9.18
C LYS A 1044 -40.95 38.50 10.62
N ILE A 1045 -39.72 38.44 11.16
CA ILE A 1045 -39.29 38.97 12.45
C ILE A 1045 -38.27 40.07 12.17
N ASP A 1046 -38.57 41.31 12.48
CA ASP A 1046 -37.68 42.43 12.17
C ASP A 1046 -37.79 43.59 13.17
N TYR A 1047 -36.80 44.47 13.14
CA TYR A 1047 -36.85 45.77 13.81
C TYR A 1047 -37.84 46.71 13.11
N VAL A 1048 -38.74 47.35 13.87
CA VAL A 1048 -39.72 48.31 13.37
C VAL A 1048 -39.67 49.63 14.13
N SER A 1049 -39.92 50.74 13.43
CA SER A 1049 -40.12 52.06 14.04
C SER A 1049 -41.60 52.35 14.18
N ASN A 1050 -42.03 52.64 15.40
CA ASN A 1050 -43.43 52.79 15.81
C ASN A 1050 -44.19 51.46 15.74
N CYS A 1051 -44.36 50.83 16.91
CA CYS A 1051 -45.18 49.64 17.03
C CYS A 1051 -46.65 50.02 16.85
N ASP A 1052 -47.21 49.69 15.68
CA ASP A 1052 -48.63 49.80 15.37
C ASP A 1052 -49.17 48.39 15.14
N ILE A 1053 -49.97 47.91 16.09
CA ILE A 1053 -50.55 46.56 16.07
C ILE A 1053 -51.48 46.30 14.88
N ASN A 1054 -51.98 47.34 14.21
CA ASN A 1054 -52.86 47.19 13.05
C ASN A 1054 -52.10 47.01 11.74
N THR A 1055 -50.87 47.55 11.66
CA THR A 1055 -50.02 47.46 10.46
C THR A 1055 -48.79 46.58 10.67
N GLY A 1056 -48.52 46.16 11.92
CA GLY A 1056 -47.27 45.52 12.34
C GLY A 1056 -46.11 46.51 12.55
N GLY A 1057 -46.37 47.82 12.40
CA GLY A 1057 -45.36 48.88 12.32
C GLY A 1057 -44.76 49.01 10.91
N THR A 1058 -43.95 50.06 10.68
CA THR A 1058 -43.25 50.23 9.40
C THR A 1058 -41.85 49.61 9.48
N PRO A 1059 -41.48 48.65 8.60
CA PRO A 1059 -40.13 48.11 8.55
C PRO A 1059 -39.11 49.22 8.21
N PHE A 1060 -38.01 49.30 8.95
CA PHE A 1060 -36.95 50.27 8.66
C PHE A 1060 -36.20 49.84 7.39
N LYS A 1061 -36.34 50.60 6.28
CA LYS A 1061 -35.54 50.38 5.08
C LYS A 1061 -34.10 50.84 5.35
N SER A 1062 -33.13 49.93 5.29
CA SER A 1062 -31.71 50.33 5.25
C SER A 1062 -31.47 51.11 3.96
N LYS A 1063 -30.86 52.30 4.07
CA LYS A 1063 -30.26 52.97 2.91
C LYS A 1063 -29.11 52.06 2.46
N ALA A 1064 -29.29 51.37 1.34
CA ALA A 1064 -28.17 50.77 0.63
C ALA A 1064 -27.20 51.89 0.24
N ALA A 1065 -25.91 51.63 0.42
CA ALA A 1065 -24.83 52.48 -0.06
C ALA A 1065 -25.00 52.74 -1.56
N GLY A 1066 -24.70 53.97 -1.99
CA GLY A 1066 -25.08 54.49 -3.29
C GLY A 1066 -24.47 53.79 -4.50
N SER A 1067 -25.17 53.94 -5.61
CA SER A 1067 -24.60 54.02 -6.94
C SER A 1067 -25.35 55.10 -7.73
N ASP A 1068 -24.58 55.75 -8.60
CA ASP A 1068 -24.82 57.04 -9.22
C ASP A 1068 -25.99 57.12 -10.22
N ASN A 1069 -26.50 58.34 -10.36
CA ASN A 1069 -27.00 59.00 -11.58
C ASN A 1069 -27.64 58.14 -12.70
N ASN A 1070 -28.96 58.32 -12.91
CA ASN A 1070 -29.43 59.06 -14.09
C ASN A 1070 -30.94 59.33 -14.06
N SER A 1071 -31.28 60.57 -14.42
CA SER A 1071 -32.59 61.18 -14.75
C SER A 1071 -33.68 61.22 -13.68
#